data_AF-A0A6U3YRA4-F1
#
_entry.id   AF-A0A6U3YRA4-F1
#
_cell.length_a   1.000
_cell.length_b   1.000
_cell.length_c   1.000
_cell.angle_alpha   90.00
_cell.angle_beta   90.00
_cell.angle_gamma   90.00
#
_symmetry.space_group_name_H-M   'P 1'
#
loop_
_entity.id
_entity.type
_entity.pdbx_description
1 polymer ?
#
loop_
_entity_poly.entity_id
_entity_poly.type
_entity_poly.pdbx_seq_one_letter_code
_entity_poly.pdbx_strand_id
1 'polypeptide(L)'
;MNILTLMERSMNDAHDALYGSICDSSSAPLALFMVISATLFVGIIIGFFVGIKHHHYSTESAQILVDKNNRGPHGNEADDNDGSVAVLKGALQLIAQLYNLPTSSSPNKSMVTCNDGKVVLCQTPQQLSQLLLEHTSSSFSLHTNNNDKNSTVESQQNTLLHLLSLLQKYSVNTSNPYFFNQLYGRVDPVSLAAELVTVACNSTSFTYEVAPVFVLIEQEVMKHFAKLVYGDLAESEEDGKLNGIVLPGGSYSNLMSLHVARYSWRTANGYVYTQNEPAESITNDCCMAKNILEEDEAPTESSSSSSEEEDEDVYDAASSDENEEKKEADHHVVSPISRTPRRRNTRSPHSPPAQMNHNSTPHKMNQNHPDLVAFVSAEAHYSFSKAIAVTGINYHNLIKVPTLPDGQMNPAELHKAITRVKQEGRIPFFVAATAGSTVRGSFDNIEEIVKICRAHEEEEETLLNYPQDSIIRHKIWVHVDGAWGGSIVFSDRPDLKSLCKGLSQADSFVMNPHKMLGTPIQTSAFVTKHSHILQQTNSTKAGYLFDSRKIGANYDLGDATFSCSRRADAVKFWAMWKYYGLSGLAQRVEDKVDVLRTLVEKVEESDAFMLACQPWPFNVCFYYLPRRIRVMLQLCGISTKTMMISAKTTDGGDDGTTTTTYQDVSLPDDISMELSKISVELKLRLHKAGEMLIPYQPISNQKADCFRLVLSGKKKFDESDVHHLMHVMDKYGADL
;
A
#
# COMPACT_ATOMS: atom_id res chain seq x y z
N MET A 1 17.06 5.82 -50.02
CA MET A 1 16.69 4.88 -51.11
C MET A 1 17.87 4.10 -51.63
N ASN A 2 18.87 4.71 -52.28
CA ASN A 2 19.90 4.02 -53.08
C ASN A 2 20.55 2.77 -52.44
N ILE A 3 20.81 2.76 -51.12
CA ILE A 3 21.34 1.57 -50.41
C ILE A 3 20.34 0.41 -50.39
N LEU A 4 19.04 0.66 -50.17
CA LEU A 4 18.00 -0.37 -50.23
C LEU A 4 17.90 -0.97 -51.64
N THR A 5 17.95 -0.13 -52.68
CA THR A 5 17.96 -0.58 -54.08
C THR A 5 19.22 -1.40 -54.43
N LEU A 6 20.33 -1.16 -53.73
CA LEU A 6 21.56 -1.96 -53.86
C LEU A 6 21.43 -3.31 -53.13
N MET A 7 20.83 -3.32 -51.93
CA MET A 7 20.56 -4.55 -51.17
C MET A 7 19.51 -5.43 -51.86
N GLU A 8 18.46 -4.84 -52.43
CA GLU A 8 17.41 -5.52 -53.19
C GLU A 8 17.98 -6.22 -54.44
N ARG A 9 18.86 -5.55 -55.20
CA ARG A 9 19.65 -6.21 -56.25
C ARG A 9 20.52 -7.33 -55.70
N SER A 10 21.34 -7.05 -54.68
CA SER A 10 22.25 -8.06 -54.11
C SER A 10 21.53 -9.27 -53.50
N MET A 11 20.27 -9.13 -53.08
CA MET A 11 19.43 -10.24 -52.62
C MET A 11 18.84 -11.04 -53.79
N ASN A 12 18.43 -10.39 -54.88
CA ASN A 12 17.98 -11.08 -56.09
C ASN A 12 19.13 -11.81 -56.78
N ASP A 13 20.30 -11.16 -56.92
CA ASP A 13 21.51 -11.77 -57.46
C ASP A 13 21.95 -13.01 -56.63
N ALA A 14 21.80 -12.96 -55.31
CA ALA A 14 22.07 -14.08 -54.41
C ALA A 14 21.00 -15.18 -54.47
N HIS A 15 19.72 -14.82 -54.64
CA HIS A 15 18.61 -15.75 -54.79
C HIS A 15 18.77 -16.60 -56.06
N ASP A 16 19.09 -15.96 -57.18
CA ASP A 16 19.26 -16.65 -58.47
C ASP A 16 20.54 -17.51 -58.47
N ALA A 17 21.60 -17.07 -57.77
CA ALA A 17 22.79 -17.89 -57.54
C ALA A 17 22.49 -19.14 -56.68
N LEU A 18 21.61 -19.04 -55.68
CA LEU A 18 21.14 -20.21 -54.91
C LEU A 18 20.30 -21.15 -55.78
N TYR A 19 19.35 -20.61 -56.54
CA TYR A 19 18.47 -21.41 -57.40
C TYR A 19 19.24 -22.21 -58.46
N GLY A 20 20.33 -21.64 -58.99
CA GLY A 20 21.24 -22.35 -59.90
C GLY A 20 22.08 -23.46 -59.26
N SER A 21 22.25 -23.46 -57.92
CA SER A 21 23.15 -24.38 -57.21
C SER A 21 22.43 -25.51 -56.43
N ILE A 22 21.14 -25.35 -56.14
CA ILE A 22 20.31 -26.34 -55.41
C ILE A 22 20.06 -27.64 -56.22
N CYS A 23 20.32 -27.64 -57.53
CA CYS A 23 20.13 -28.81 -58.39
C CYS A 23 21.20 -29.92 -58.26
N ASP A 24 22.24 -29.75 -57.44
CA ASP A 24 23.29 -30.76 -57.24
C ASP A 24 23.45 -31.14 -55.76
N SER A 25 23.29 -32.43 -55.44
CA SER A 25 22.96 -32.91 -54.08
C SER A 25 24.14 -33.00 -53.10
N SER A 26 25.29 -32.43 -53.46
CA SER A 26 26.54 -32.50 -52.71
C SER A 26 26.92 -31.23 -51.93
N SER A 27 26.25 -30.09 -52.18
CA SER A 27 26.62 -28.77 -51.66
C SER A 27 25.74 -28.22 -50.51
N ALA A 28 24.61 -28.88 -50.22
CA ALA A 28 23.55 -28.35 -49.36
C ALA A 28 23.97 -27.81 -47.97
N PRO A 29 24.93 -28.43 -47.22
CA PRO A 29 25.37 -27.88 -45.93
C PRO A 29 26.06 -26.51 -46.06
N LEU A 30 26.78 -26.28 -47.17
CA LEU A 30 27.49 -25.03 -47.43
C LEU A 30 26.51 -23.91 -47.80
N ALA A 31 25.50 -24.23 -48.63
CA ALA A 31 24.42 -23.31 -48.96
C ALA A 31 23.64 -22.88 -47.70
N LEU A 32 23.27 -23.82 -46.83
CA LEU A 32 22.57 -23.52 -45.58
C LEU A 32 23.41 -22.63 -44.65
N PHE A 33 24.72 -22.88 -44.55
CA PHE A 33 25.63 -22.05 -43.75
C PHE A 33 25.78 -20.62 -44.32
N MET A 34 25.81 -20.47 -45.65
CA MET A 34 25.81 -19.16 -46.29
C MET A 34 24.50 -18.40 -46.08
N VAL A 35 23.34 -19.07 -46.17
CA VAL A 35 22.03 -18.45 -45.87
C VAL A 35 21.99 -17.96 -44.43
N ILE A 36 22.34 -18.81 -43.45
CA ILE A 36 22.35 -18.44 -42.02
C ILE A 36 23.31 -17.25 -41.78
N SER A 37 24.49 -17.27 -42.39
CA SER A 37 25.47 -16.18 -42.26
C SER A 37 24.96 -14.87 -42.89
N ALA A 38 24.31 -14.94 -44.06
CA ALA A 38 23.72 -13.78 -44.72
C ALA A 38 22.53 -13.22 -43.92
N THR A 39 21.65 -14.06 -43.38
CA THR A 39 20.54 -13.63 -42.53
C THR A 39 21.04 -12.99 -41.23
N LEU A 40 22.09 -13.53 -40.60
CA LEU A 40 22.75 -12.90 -39.45
C LEU A 40 23.39 -11.56 -39.81
N PHE A 41 24.08 -11.46 -40.94
CA PHE A 41 24.73 -10.21 -41.36
C PHE A 41 23.71 -9.13 -41.72
N VAL A 42 22.61 -9.49 -42.41
CA VAL A 42 21.47 -8.59 -42.66
C VAL A 42 20.78 -8.22 -41.34
N GLY A 43 20.62 -9.15 -40.39
CA GLY A 43 20.08 -8.88 -39.05
C GLY A 43 20.94 -7.90 -38.24
N ILE A 44 22.27 -8.02 -38.32
CA ILE A 44 23.22 -7.09 -37.70
C ILE A 44 23.18 -5.72 -38.40
N ILE A 45 23.12 -5.66 -39.73
CA ILE A 45 22.99 -4.40 -40.48
C ILE A 45 21.65 -3.71 -40.19
N ILE A 46 20.54 -4.46 -40.14
CA ILE A 46 19.24 -3.92 -39.74
C ILE A 46 19.28 -3.47 -38.28
N GLY A 47 19.87 -4.26 -37.37
CA GLY A 47 20.05 -3.86 -35.97
C GLY A 47 20.90 -2.60 -35.80
N PHE A 48 21.93 -2.42 -36.63
CA PHE A 48 22.80 -1.24 -36.64
C PHE A 48 22.10 -0.03 -37.25
N PHE A 49 21.37 -0.18 -38.36
CA PHE A 49 20.60 0.92 -38.95
C PHE A 49 19.33 1.27 -38.15
N VAL A 50 18.68 0.31 -37.50
CA VAL A 50 17.60 0.55 -36.53
C VAL A 50 18.18 1.21 -35.29
N GLY A 51 19.35 0.78 -34.79
CA GLY A 51 20.06 1.43 -33.69
C GLY A 51 20.42 2.88 -34.01
N ILE A 52 20.99 3.13 -35.19
CA ILE A 52 21.24 4.49 -35.71
C ILE A 52 19.92 5.25 -35.83
N LYS A 53 18.85 4.68 -36.40
CA LYS A 53 17.54 5.34 -36.47
C LYS A 53 17.00 5.66 -35.08
N HIS A 54 17.12 4.75 -34.11
CA HIS A 54 16.62 4.95 -32.76
C HIS A 54 17.45 6.00 -32.01
N HIS A 55 18.75 6.08 -32.29
CA HIS A 55 19.62 7.13 -31.76
C HIS A 55 19.32 8.49 -32.43
N HIS A 56 19.06 8.51 -33.74
CA HIS A 56 18.70 9.72 -34.49
C HIS A 56 17.30 10.21 -34.13
N TYR A 57 16.29 9.33 -33.99
CA TYR A 57 14.98 9.70 -33.45
C TYR A 57 15.07 10.06 -31.96
N SER A 58 15.96 9.45 -31.17
CA SER A 58 16.18 9.88 -29.79
C SER A 58 16.76 11.30 -29.72
N THR A 59 17.76 11.63 -30.54
CA THR A 59 18.35 12.96 -30.57
C THR A 59 17.44 13.96 -31.25
N GLU A 60 16.86 13.67 -32.41
CA GLU A 60 15.92 14.57 -33.09
C GLU A 60 14.61 14.76 -32.31
N SER A 61 14.04 13.75 -31.64
CA SER A 61 12.87 13.99 -30.77
C SER A 61 13.22 14.87 -29.57
N ALA A 62 14.39 14.67 -28.95
CA ALA A 62 14.85 15.55 -27.87
C ALA A 62 15.12 16.98 -28.38
N GLN A 63 15.79 17.11 -29.52
CA GLN A 63 16.13 18.39 -30.15
C GLN A 63 14.86 19.14 -30.61
N ILE A 64 13.90 18.43 -31.21
CA ILE A 64 12.61 19.00 -31.68
C ILE A 64 11.70 19.39 -30.51
N LEU A 65 11.76 18.68 -29.37
CA LEU A 65 11.08 19.11 -28.13
C LEU A 65 11.71 20.37 -27.51
N VAL A 66 13.01 20.58 -27.69
CA VAL A 66 13.71 21.81 -27.25
C VAL A 66 13.50 22.97 -28.25
N ASP A 67 13.61 22.72 -29.55
CA ASP A 67 13.56 23.77 -30.58
C ASP A 67 12.12 24.22 -30.91
N LYS A 68 11.09 23.37 -30.76
CA LYS A 68 9.70 23.80 -30.99
C LYS A 68 9.18 24.78 -29.94
N ASN A 69 9.67 24.73 -28.70
CA ASN A 69 9.34 25.75 -27.70
C ASN A 69 9.83 27.15 -28.09
N ASN A 70 10.81 27.26 -29.00
CA ASN A 70 11.36 28.54 -29.44
C ASN A 70 10.71 29.12 -30.72
N ARG A 71 9.78 28.41 -31.39
CA ARG A 71 9.17 28.85 -32.67
C ARG A 71 7.71 28.43 -32.87
N GLY A 72 6.82 28.91 -32.00
CA GLY A 72 5.38 28.96 -32.26
C GLY A 72 4.94 30.37 -32.71
N PRO A 73 4.11 30.52 -33.77
CA PRO A 73 3.54 31.82 -34.11
C PRO A 73 2.36 32.14 -33.18
N HIS A 74 2.48 33.23 -32.41
CA HIS A 74 1.46 33.73 -31.48
C HIS A 74 0.98 32.73 -30.41
N GLY A 75 1.91 32.38 -29.50
CA GLY A 75 1.61 31.94 -28.14
C GLY A 75 2.51 32.71 -27.18
N ASN A 76 2.04 32.99 -25.96
CA ASN A 76 2.79 33.81 -25.00
C ASN A 76 4.20 33.25 -24.75
N GLU A 77 5.18 34.14 -24.62
CA GLU A 77 6.48 33.79 -24.06
C GLU A 77 6.25 33.23 -22.65
N ALA A 78 6.52 31.94 -22.46
CA ALA A 78 6.52 31.34 -21.13
C ALA A 78 7.69 31.96 -20.36
N ASP A 79 7.40 32.63 -19.24
CA ASP A 79 8.40 33.41 -18.50
C ASP A 79 9.52 32.51 -18.00
N ASP A 80 10.67 32.56 -18.68
CA ASP A 80 11.85 31.75 -18.38
C ASP A 80 12.49 32.14 -17.02
N ASN A 81 11.96 33.18 -16.36
CA ASN A 81 12.26 33.56 -14.98
C ASN A 81 11.33 32.94 -13.93
N ASP A 82 10.36 32.09 -14.28
CA ASP A 82 9.48 31.46 -13.29
C ASP A 82 10.28 30.58 -12.30
N GLY A 83 10.41 31.11 -11.07
CA GLY A 83 11.08 30.43 -9.98
C GLY A 83 10.45 29.10 -9.56
N SER A 84 9.17 28.87 -9.89
CA SER A 84 8.51 27.58 -9.65
C SER A 84 9.16 26.47 -10.50
N VAL A 85 9.47 26.77 -11.77
CA VAL A 85 10.15 25.86 -12.70
C VAL A 85 11.61 25.65 -12.28
N ALA A 86 12.29 26.67 -11.75
CA ALA A 86 13.63 26.53 -11.19
C ALA A 86 13.66 25.60 -9.96
N VAL A 87 12.68 25.71 -9.06
CA VAL A 87 12.51 24.80 -7.91
C VAL A 87 12.21 23.37 -8.38
N LEU A 88 11.36 23.17 -9.39
CA LEU A 88 11.10 21.85 -9.97
C LEU A 88 12.37 21.23 -10.60
N LYS A 89 13.16 22.02 -11.36
CA LYS A 89 14.46 21.60 -11.92
C LYS A 89 15.42 21.13 -10.81
N GLY A 90 15.50 21.85 -9.69
CA GLY A 90 16.32 21.44 -8.53
C GLY A 90 15.77 20.24 -7.74
N ALA A 91 14.45 20.08 -7.65
CA ALA A 91 13.84 18.88 -7.06
C ALA A 91 14.16 17.59 -7.86
N LEU A 92 14.22 17.69 -9.20
CA LEU A 92 14.68 16.59 -10.05
C LEU A 92 16.16 16.25 -9.81
N GLN A 93 17.01 17.23 -9.47
CA GLN A 93 18.39 16.96 -9.07
C GLN A 93 18.49 16.21 -7.72
N LEU A 94 17.61 16.49 -6.75
CA LEU A 94 17.55 15.71 -5.49
C LEU A 94 17.19 14.24 -5.76
N ILE A 95 16.23 13.98 -6.65
CA ILE A 95 15.84 12.63 -7.08
C ILE A 95 17.00 11.95 -7.81
N ALA A 96 17.71 12.65 -8.70
CA ALA A 96 18.89 12.12 -9.39
C ALA A 96 19.99 11.69 -8.40
N GLN A 97 20.26 12.50 -7.37
CA GLN A 97 21.20 12.16 -6.29
C GLN A 97 20.76 10.91 -5.51
N LEU A 98 19.48 10.80 -5.14
CA LEU A 98 18.94 9.64 -4.39
C LEU A 98 19.05 8.31 -5.18
N TYR A 99 19.09 8.39 -6.51
CA TYR A 99 19.26 7.23 -7.40
C TYR A 99 20.68 7.08 -7.97
N ASN A 100 21.64 7.91 -7.56
CA ASN A 100 23.02 7.97 -8.07
C ASN A 100 23.08 8.11 -9.61
N LEU A 101 22.17 8.90 -10.19
CA LEU A 101 22.13 9.16 -11.63
C LEU A 101 23.16 10.24 -12.03
N PRO A 102 23.80 10.14 -13.21
CA PRO A 102 24.71 11.19 -13.69
C PRO A 102 23.99 12.53 -13.90
N THR A 103 24.52 13.61 -13.34
CA THR A 103 24.02 14.97 -13.56
C THR A 103 24.95 15.73 -14.52
N SER A 104 24.38 16.34 -15.57
CA SER A 104 25.12 17.15 -16.56
C SER A 104 25.53 18.54 -16.05
N SER A 105 25.01 18.94 -14.90
CA SER A 105 25.30 20.20 -14.20
C SER A 105 26.06 19.93 -12.91
N SER A 106 26.92 20.88 -12.52
CA SER A 106 27.48 20.95 -11.17
C SER A 106 26.34 21.01 -10.14
N PRO A 107 26.43 20.31 -8.99
CA PRO A 107 25.43 20.43 -7.93
C PRO A 107 25.26 21.90 -7.51
N ASN A 108 24.02 22.36 -7.34
CA ASN A 108 23.78 23.71 -6.83
C ASN A 108 24.36 23.82 -5.41
N LYS A 109 25.12 24.88 -5.13
CA LYS A 109 25.95 25.02 -3.92
C LYS A 109 25.14 25.06 -2.61
N SER A 110 23.84 25.32 -2.70
CA SER A 110 22.87 25.31 -1.60
C SER A 110 22.38 23.91 -1.19
N MET A 111 22.61 22.88 -2.01
CA MET A 111 22.11 21.52 -1.78
C MET A 111 23.03 20.73 -0.85
N VAL A 112 22.49 20.19 0.24
CA VAL A 112 23.26 19.30 1.13
C VAL A 112 23.28 17.88 0.56
N THR A 113 24.43 17.21 0.67
CA THR A 113 24.61 15.81 0.25
C THR A 113 23.76 14.84 1.07
N CYS A 114 23.57 13.63 0.52
CA CYS A 114 22.79 12.54 1.12
C CYS A 114 23.24 12.14 2.54
N ASN A 115 22.54 11.16 3.12
CA ASN A 115 22.52 10.81 4.56
C ASN A 115 23.81 10.14 5.09
N ASP A 116 24.98 10.46 4.52
CA ASP A 116 26.30 10.01 4.97
C ASP A 116 26.42 8.48 5.09
N GLY A 117 25.76 7.76 4.16
CA GLY A 117 25.68 6.30 4.11
C GLY A 117 24.67 5.65 5.07
N LYS A 118 24.08 6.42 6.00
CA LYS A 118 23.17 5.92 7.04
C LYS A 118 21.77 5.60 6.53
N VAL A 119 21.05 4.78 7.29
CA VAL A 119 19.62 4.51 7.09
C VAL A 119 18.78 5.74 7.51
N VAL A 120 19.20 6.43 8.57
CA VAL A 120 18.60 7.69 9.02
C VAL A 120 19.64 8.48 9.82
N LEU A 121 19.62 9.81 9.71
CA LEU A 121 20.34 10.69 10.63
C LEU A 121 19.40 10.98 11.81
N CYS A 122 19.53 10.20 12.89
CA CYS A 122 18.65 10.29 14.06
C CYS A 122 18.71 11.69 14.70
N GLN A 123 17.55 12.32 14.85
CA GLN A 123 17.34 13.63 15.48
C GLN A 123 16.07 13.60 16.32
N THR A 124 16.01 14.41 17.39
CA THR A 124 14.76 14.62 18.15
C THR A 124 13.77 15.48 17.35
N PRO A 125 12.45 15.43 17.66
CA PRO A 125 11.47 16.33 17.06
C PRO A 125 11.85 17.81 17.24
N GLN A 126 12.46 18.17 18.37
CA GLN A 126 12.94 19.52 18.66
C GLN A 126 14.10 19.92 17.73
N GLN A 127 15.08 19.05 17.52
CA GLN A 127 16.19 19.29 16.60
C GLN A 127 15.71 19.38 15.14
N LEU A 128 14.76 18.53 14.72
CA LEU A 128 14.17 18.61 13.38
C LEU A 128 13.34 19.90 13.21
N SER A 129 12.59 20.30 14.23
CA SER A 129 11.87 21.58 14.25
C SER A 129 12.83 22.77 14.11
N GLN A 130 13.95 22.76 14.83
CA GLN A 130 15.02 23.75 14.68
C GLN A 130 15.58 23.77 13.25
N LEU A 131 16.04 22.62 12.76
CA LEU A 131 16.66 22.48 11.44
C LEU A 131 15.75 22.86 10.27
N LEU A 132 14.44 22.63 10.37
CA LEU A 132 13.48 22.86 9.29
C LEU A 132 12.70 24.17 9.41
N LEU A 133 12.48 24.70 10.63
CA LEU A 133 11.55 25.81 10.88
C LEU A 133 12.20 27.09 11.43
N GLU A 134 13.45 27.07 11.94
CA GLU A 134 14.15 28.33 12.29
C GLU A 134 14.51 29.16 11.05
N HIS A 135 14.49 28.55 9.86
CA HIS A 135 14.63 29.23 8.57
C HIS A 135 13.31 29.86 8.08
N THR A 136 12.18 29.57 8.74
CA THR A 136 10.86 30.19 8.47
C THR A 136 10.51 31.11 9.65
N SER A 137 11.08 32.31 9.66
CA SER A 137 10.95 33.27 10.76
C SER A 137 9.50 33.76 10.92
N SER A 138 8.86 33.34 12.02
CA SER A 138 7.55 33.76 12.57
C SER A 138 6.32 33.76 11.63
N SER A 139 6.47 33.45 10.35
CA SER A 139 5.40 33.30 9.38
C SER A 139 5.59 32.03 8.55
N PHE A 140 4.51 31.51 7.97
CA PHE A 140 4.54 30.36 7.06
C PHE A 140 4.99 30.74 5.63
N SER A 141 5.72 31.86 5.48
CA SER A 141 6.11 32.43 4.19
C SER A 141 7.60 32.69 4.11
N LEU A 142 8.16 32.51 2.91
CA LEU A 142 9.53 32.94 2.57
C LEU A 142 9.57 34.39 2.03
N HIS A 143 8.42 35.08 1.96
CA HIS A 143 8.36 36.47 1.54
C HIS A 143 8.73 37.40 2.70
N THR A 144 9.76 38.22 2.49
CA THR A 144 10.03 39.39 3.32
C THR A 144 9.50 40.63 2.60
N ASN A 145 8.91 41.58 3.35
CA ASN A 145 8.36 42.82 2.79
C ASN A 145 9.50 43.82 2.44
N ASN A 146 10.30 43.48 1.43
CA ASN A 146 11.40 44.29 0.92
C ASN A 146 11.24 44.54 -0.59
N ASN A 147 11.56 45.76 -1.04
CA ASN A 147 11.20 46.25 -2.37
C ASN A 147 12.10 45.75 -3.53
N ASP A 148 13.17 44.99 -3.26
CA ASP A 148 14.02 44.38 -4.29
C ASP A 148 13.48 43.02 -4.75
N LYS A 149 12.62 43.03 -5.78
CA LYS A 149 11.93 41.83 -6.28
C LYS A 149 12.88 40.73 -6.82
N ASN A 150 13.96 41.10 -7.51
CA ASN A 150 14.80 40.09 -8.19
C ASN A 150 15.74 39.35 -7.22
N SER A 151 16.34 40.05 -6.25
CA SER A 151 17.24 39.42 -5.26
C SER A 151 16.49 38.58 -4.23
N THR A 152 15.24 38.96 -3.91
CA THR A 152 14.39 38.16 -3.02
C THR A 152 13.92 36.85 -3.67
N VAL A 153 13.60 36.84 -4.97
CA VAL A 153 13.14 35.63 -5.67
C VAL A 153 14.24 34.56 -5.81
N GLU A 154 15.46 34.91 -6.23
CA GLU A 154 16.58 33.94 -6.28
C GLU A 154 16.92 33.39 -4.88
N SER A 155 16.84 34.25 -3.86
CA SER A 155 17.02 33.84 -2.46
C SER A 155 15.95 32.83 -2.03
N GLN A 156 14.66 33.12 -2.28
CA GLN A 156 13.53 32.23 -1.96
C GLN A 156 13.65 30.85 -2.64
N GLN A 157 14.02 30.81 -3.92
CA GLN A 157 14.25 29.55 -4.63
C GLN A 157 15.36 28.72 -3.97
N ASN A 158 16.50 29.36 -3.65
CA ASN A 158 17.62 28.67 -3.01
C ASN A 158 17.29 28.23 -1.58
N THR A 159 16.52 29.01 -0.81
CA THR A 159 16.03 28.59 0.52
C THR A 159 15.08 27.39 0.41
N LEU A 160 14.15 27.37 -0.54
CA LEU A 160 13.23 26.24 -0.72
C LEU A 160 13.97 24.98 -1.21
N LEU A 161 14.91 25.11 -2.14
CA LEU A 161 15.76 23.99 -2.56
C LEU A 161 16.66 23.48 -1.42
N HIS A 162 17.14 24.38 -0.55
CA HIS A 162 17.87 23.98 0.66
C HIS A 162 16.95 23.18 1.61
N LEU A 163 15.76 23.68 1.92
CA LEU A 163 14.76 23.00 2.76
C LEU A 163 14.36 21.62 2.19
N LEU A 164 14.20 21.50 0.87
CA LEU A 164 13.97 20.21 0.20
C LEU A 164 15.18 19.26 0.31
N SER A 165 16.41 19.79 0.30
CA SER A 165 17.62 18.98 0.55
C SER A 165 17.73 18.53 2.02
N LEU A 166 17.32 19.37 2.98
CA LEU A 166 17.22 18.98 4.40
C LEU A 166 16.14 17.92 4.62
N LEU A 167 14.97 18.08 3.99
CA LEU A 167 13.90 17.09 3.98
C LEU A 167 14.41 15.73 3.48
N GLN A 168 15.16 15.70 2.38
CA GLN A 168 15.79 14.46 1.88
C GLN A 168 16.84 13.91 2.86
N LYS A 169 17.76 14.75 3.37
CA LYS A 169 18.88 14.33 4.23
C LYS A 169 18.45 13.78 5.60
N TYR A 170 17.40 14.33 6.20
CA TYR A 170 16.89 13.89 7.50
C TYR A 170 15.74 12.86 7.41
N SER A 171 15.17 12.65 6.22
CA SER A 171 14.25 11.53 5.97
C SER A 171 14.94 10.17 6.09
N VAL A 172 14.16 9.14 6.37
CA VAL A 172 14.66 7.75 6.35
C VAL A 172 14.98 7.32 4.93
N ASN A 173 16.23 6.90 4.70
CA ASN A 173 16.68 6.31 3.45
C ASN A 173 16.15 4.87 3.31
N THR A 174 14.93 4.73 2.79
CA THR A 174 14.29 3.44 2.51
C THR A 174 15.01 2.61 1.44
N SER A 175 15.97 3.21 0.72
CA SER A 175 16.81 2.54 -0.28
C SER A 175 18.07 1.89 0.30
N ASN A 176 18.33 2.06 1.60
CA ASN A 176 19.51 1.50 2.28
C ASN A 176 19.34 -0.03 2.51
N PRO A 177 20.39 -0.87 2.28
CA PRO A 177 20.37 -2.30 2.57
C PRO A 177 19.97 -2.67 4.00
N TYR A 178 20.12 -1.77 4.98
CA TYR A 178 19.82 -2.03 6.38
C TYR A 178 18.50 -1.38 6.87
N PHE A 179 17.62 -0.98 5.94
CA PHE A 179 16.22 -0.69 6.21
C PHE A 179 15.35 -1.97 6.12
N PHE A 180 14.78 -2.40 7.24
CA PHE A 180 13.84 -3.54 7.37
C PHE A 180 12.57 -3.17 8.17
N ASN A 181 12.41 -1.91 8.54
CA ASN A 181 11.48 -1.44 9.56
C ASN A 181 10.01 -1.63 9.17
N GLN A 182 9.74 -1.81 7.89
CA GLN A 182 8.42 -1.83 7.28
C GLN A 182 8.36 -2.91 6.21
N LEU A 183 7.14 -3.30 5.82
CA LEU A 183 6.91 -4.26 4.72
C LEU A 183 7.14 -3.66 3.32
N TYR A 184 7.77 -2.48 3.23
CA TYR A 184 8.16 -1.79 1.99
C TYR A 184 9.62 -1.31 2.14
N GLY A 185 10.24 -0.89 1.03
CA GLY A 185 11.66 -0.50 1.01
C GLY A 185 11.96 0.43 -0.15
N ARG A 186 13.01 0.12 -0.93
CA ARG A 186 13.36 0.87 -2.13
C ARG A 186 12.21 0.84 -3.15
N VAL A 187 11.75 2.03 -3.52
CA VAL A 187 10.83 2.23 -4.64
C VAL A 187 11.50 1.81 -5.96
N ASP A 188 10.78 1.10 -6.81
CA ASP A 188 11.30 0.68 -8.12
C ASP A 188 11.47 1.89 -9.07
N PRO A 189 12.63 2.06 -9.74
CA PRO A 189 12.86 3.17 -10.68
C PRO A 189 11.82 3.26 -11.81
N VAL A 190 11.32 2.14 -12.32
CA VAL A 190 10.34 2.11 -13.42
C VAL A 190 8.99 2.62 -12.94
N SER A 191 8.57 2.15 -11.76
CA SER A 191 7.35 2.62 -11.11
C SER A 191 7.45 4.06 -10.62
N LEU A 192 8.64 4.55 -10.26
CA LEU A 192 8.87 5.95 -9.92
C LEU A 192 8.72 6.85 -11.16
N ALA A 193 9.31 6.46 -12.30
CA ALA A 193 9.14 7.20 -13.54
C ALA A 193 7.64 7.31 -13.93
N ALA A 194 6.90 6.21 -13.77
CA ALA A 194 5.45 6.20 -13.96
C ALA A 194 4.68 7.08 -12.97
N GLU A 195 5.03 7.10 -11.67
CA GLU A 195 4.42 7.99 -10.67
C GLU A 195 4.70 9.46 -10.98
N LEU A 196 5.93 9.81 -11.39
CA LEU A 196 6.31 11.19 -11.74
C LEU A 196 5.48 11.71 -12.92
N VAL A 197 5.30 10.91 -13.98
CA VAL A 197 4.41 11.26 -15.10
C VAL A 197 2.95 11.36 -14.63
N THR A 198 2.50 10.39 -13.82
CA THR A 198 1.10 10.35 -13.32
C THR A 198 0.76 11.58 -12.47
N VAL A 199 1.67 11.99 -11.58
CA VAL A 199 1.53 13.19 -10.74
C VAL A 199 1.58 14.47 -11.59
N ALA A 200 2.47 14.55 -12.58
CA ALA A 200 2.54 15.69 -13.50
C ALA A 200 1.27 15.86 -14.35
N CYS A 201 0.59 14.76 -14.70
CA CYS A 201 -0.71 14.81 -15.40
C CYS A 201 -1.90 15.24 -14.51
N ASN A 202 -1.78 15.14 -13.18
CA ASN A 202 -2.76 15.58 -12.18
C ASN A 202 -4.25 15.24 -12.46
N SER A 203 -4.53 14.11 -13.12
CA SER A 203 -5.91 13.67 -13.43
C SER A 203 -6.39 12.55 -12.49
N THR A 204 -7.71 12.50 -12.29
CA THR A 204 -8.40 11.59 -11.36
C THR A 204 -9.01 10.40 -12.13
N SER A 205 -8.59 9.19 -11.79
CA SER A 205 -9.01 7.94 -12.44
C SER A 205 -10.39 7.50 -11.94
N PHE A 206 -11.43 8.23 -12.36
CA PHE A 206 -12.83 7.97 -11.98
C PHE A 206 -13.79 7.91 -13.19
N THR A 207 -13.65 8.77 -14.20
CA THR A 207 -14.33 8.65 -15.50
C THR A 207 -13.35 8.48 -16.64
N TYR A 208 -13.80 7.83 -17.71
CA TYR A 208 -13.08 7.76 -18.97
C TYR A 208 -12.90 9.15 -19.59
N GLU A 209 -13.87 10.04 -19.43
CA GLU A 209 -13.89 11.41 -19.98
C GLU A 209 -12.66 12.25 -19.60
N VAL A 210 -12.23 12.22 -18.33
CA VAL A 210 -11.10 13.04 -17.84
C VAL A 210 -9.77 12.28 -17.73
N ALA A 211 -9.81 10.94 -17.76
CA ALA A 211 -8.66 10.08 -17.48
C ALA A 211 -8.59 8.83 -18.39
N PRO A 212 -8.82 8.92 -19.71
CA PRO A 212 -9.09 7.74 -20.56
C PRO A 212 -7.93 6.75 -20.56
N VAL A 213 -6.69 7.24 -20.65
CA VAL A 213 -5.47 6.42 -20.61
C VAL A 213 -5.32 5.71 -19.26
N PHE A 214 -5.62 6.38 -18.14
CA PHE A 214 -5.46 5.82 -16.80
C PHE A 214 -6.56 4.80 -16.46
N VAL A 215 -7.79 5.05 -16.92
CA VAL A 215 -8.92 4.12 -16.79
C VAL A 215 -8.65 2.83 -17.58
N LEU A 216 -8.21 2.94 -18.84
CA LEU A 216 -7.86 1.77 -19.65
C LEU A 216 -6.68 0.97 -19.08
N ILE A 217 -5.62 1.66 -18.63
CA ILE A 217 -4.47 1.02 -17.97
C ILE A 217 -4.90 0.24 -16.72
N GLU A 218 -5.83 0.79 -15.93
CA GLU A 218 -6.30 0.12 -14.72
C GLU A 218 -7.17 -1.09 -15.01
N GLN A 219 -8.14 -0.98 -15.94
CA GLN A 219 -8.94 -2.13 -16.36
C GLN A 219 -8.06 -3.28 -16.88
N GLU A 220 -7.10 -2.97 -17.76
CA GLU A 220 -6.15 -3.94 -18.33
C GLU A 220 -5.30 -4.65 -17.25
N VAL A 221 -4.73 -3.90 -16.30
CA VAL A 221 -3.96 -4.49 -15.18
C VAL A 221 -4.84 -5.33 -14.27
N MET A 222 -6.03 -4.85 -13.92
CA MET A 222 -6.91 -5.56 -12.99
C MET A 222 -7.55 -6.79 -13.64
N LYS A 223 -7.77 -6.81 -14.96
CA LYS A 223 -8.12 -7.99 -15.76
C LYS A 223 -7.00 -9.05 -15.71
N HIS A 224 -5.76 -8.65 -15.99
CA HIS A 224 -4.59 -9.55 -15.90
C HIS A 224 -4.36 -10.09 -14.48
N PHE A 225 -4.54 -9.24 -13.45
CA PHE A 225 -4.41 -9.65 -12.05
C PHE A 225 -5.56 -10.56 -11.59
N ALA A 226 -6.80 -10.32 -12.04
CA ALA A 226 -7.91 -11.23 -11.78
C ALA A 226 -7.69 -12.60 -12.44
N LYS A 227 -7.21 -12.66 -13.69
CA LYS A 227 -6.88 -13.92 -14.36
C LYS A 227 -5.73 -14.68 -13.68
N LEU A 228 -4.74 -13.98 -13.13
CA LEU A 228 -3.65 -14.60 -12.35
C LEU A 228 -4.14 -15.24 -11.03
N VAL A 229 -5.28 -14.78 -10.49
CA VAL A 229 -5.82 -15.19 -9.17
C VAL A 229 -6.95 -16.23 -9.32
N TYR A 230 -7.82 -16.06 -10.31
CA TYR A 230 -9.02 -16.90 -10.52
C TYR A 230 -8.95 -17.80 -11.76
N GLY A 231 -7.92 -17.67 -12.59
CA GLY A 231 -7.83 -18.35 -13.89
C GLY A 231 -8.89 -17.81 -14.87
N ASP A 232 -9.36 -18.68 -15.77
CA ASP A 232 -10.35 -18.32 -16.80
C ASP A 232 -11.74 -17.97 -16.23
N LEU A 233 -11.97 -18.19 -14.93
CA LEU A 233 -13.16 -17.66 -14.22
C LEU A 233 -13.20 -16.12 -14.17
N ALA A 234 -12.11 -15.44 -14.54
CA ALA A 234 -12.07 -13.98 -14.73
C ALA A 234 -12.52 -13.54 -16.14
N GLU A 235 -12.84 -14.45 -17.06
CA GLU A 235 -13.21 -14.14 -18.45
C GLU A 235 -14.73 -14.18 -18.65
N SER A 236 -15.41 -13.11 -18.20
CA SER A 236 -16.75 -12.77 -18.68
C SER A 236 -16.63 -12.02 -20.01
N GLU A 237 -17.25 -12.52 -21.08
CA GLU A 237 -17.06 -12.05 -22.48
C GLU A 237 -17.60 -10.64 -22.80
N GLU A 238 -18.12 -9.90 -21.82
CA GLU A 238 -18.62 -8.54 -22.00
C GLU A 238 -17.57 -7.48 -21.64
N ASP A 239 -17.01 -6.82 -22.66
CA ASP A 239 -16.00 -5.77 -22.49
C ASP A 239 -16.45 -4.60 -21.59
N GLY A 240 -15.52 -4.11 -20.76
CA GLY A 240 -15.70 -2.95 -19.87
C GLY A 240 -16.11 -3.25 -18.43
N LYS A 241 -16.25 -4.52 -18.03
CA LYS A 241 -16.78 -4.90 -16.70
C LYS A 241 -15.65 -5.30 -15.73
N LEU A 242 -15.60 -4.66 -14.56
CA LEU A 242 -14.49 -4.82 -13.61
C LEU A 242 -14.69 -5.97 -12.62
N ASN A 243 -13.67 -6.84 -12.56
CA ASN A 243 -13.45 -7.83 -11.51
C ASN A 243 -12.33 -7.43 -10.53
N GLY A 244 -11.92 -6.16 -10.54
CA GLY A 244 -10.97 -5.60 -9.57
C GLY A 244 -10.71 -4.11 -9.77
N ILE A 245 -10.14 -3.46 -8.76
CA ILE A 245 -9.83 -2.02 -8.74
C ILE A 245 -8.63 -1.73 -7.84
N VAL A 246 -7.90 -0.63 -8.10
CA VAL A 246 -6.76 -0.18 -7.29
C VAL A 246 -7.21 0.80 -6.21
N LEU A 247 -6.87 0.49 -4.96
CA LEU A 247 -7.38 1.14 -3.76
C LEU A 247 -6.25 1.79 -2.92
N PRO A 248 -6.56 2.81 -2.09
CA PRO A 248 -5.60 3.57 -1.28
C PRO A 248 -5.08 2.76 -0.07
N GLY A 249 -4.37 1.67 -0.36
CA GLY A 249 -3.74 0.77 0.61
C GLY A 249 -4.67 -0.33 1.13
N GLY A 250 -4.09 -1.50 1.42
CA GLY A 250 -4.84 -2.72 1.79
C GLY A 250 -5.83 -2.57 2.95
N SER A 251 -5.66 -1.61 3.87
CA SER A 251 -6.68 -1.37 4.91
C SER A 251 -8.02 -0.90 4.34
N TYR A 252 -8.02 -0.15 3.23
CA TYR A 252 -9.23 0.22 2.49
C TYR A 252 -9.76 -0.98 1.70
N SER A 253 -8.88 -1.82 1.16
CA SER A 253 -9.27 -3.05 0.43
C SER A 253 -9.97 -4.09 1.33
N ASN A 254 -9.49 -4.29 2.57
CA ASN A 254 -10.15 -5.14 3.55
C ASN A 254 -11.52 -4.57 3.97
N LEU A 255 -11.64 -3.24 4.08
CA LEU A 255 -12.90 -2.54 4.33
C LEU A 255 -13.87 -2.71 3.14
N MET A 256 -13.39 -2.55 1.90
CA MET A 256 -14.16 -2.79 0.68
C MET A 256 -14.68 -4.23 0.65
N SER A 257 -13.83 -5.22 0.97
CA SER A 257 -14.24 -6.63 1.06
C SER A 257 -15.34 -6.86 2.10
N LEU A 258 -15.18 -6.36 3.33
CA LEU A 258 -16.17 -6.50 4.40
C LEU A 258 -17.50 -5.79 4.04
N HIS A 259 -17.42 -4.64 3.37
CA HIS A 259 -18.59 -3.89 2.94
C HIS A 259 -19.32 -4.59 1.79
N VAL A 260 -18.59 -5.06 0.78
CA VAL A 260 -19.13 -5.88 -0.33
C VAL A 260 -19.78 -7.15 0.21
N ALA A 261 -19.15 -7.85 1.16
CA ALA A 261 -19.75 -9.00 1.82
C ALA A 261 -21.07 -8.67 2.52
N ARG A 262 -21.13 -7.53 3.22
CA ARG A 262 -22.35 -7.05 3.89
C ARG A 262 -23.45 -6.67 2.89
N TYR A 263 -23.09 -6.06 1.75
CA TYR A 263 -24.02 -5.77 0.65
C TYR A 263 -24.55 -7.08 0.06
N SER A 264 -23.65 -8.00 -0.29
CA SER A 264 -23.96 -9.32 -0.84
C SER A 264 -24.95 -10.08 0.05
N TRP A 265 -24.66 -10.17 1.36
CA TRP A 265 -25.54 -10.80 2.32
C TRP A 265 -26.91 -10.09 2.41
N ARG A 266 -26.94 -8.76 2.45
CA ARG A 266 -28.20 -7.99 2.53
C ARG A 266 -29.07 -8.22 1.30
N THR A 267 -28.50 -8.14 0.10
CA THR A 267 -29.22 -8.32 -1.16
C THR A 267 -29.75 -9.74 -1.30
N ALA A 268 -28.96 -10.76 -0.95
CA ALA A 268 -29.41 -12.16 -0.94
C ALA A 268 -30.56 -12.44 0.04
N ASN A 269 -30.68 -11.65 1.11
CA ASN A 269 -31.75 -11.75 2.13
C ASN A 269 -32.84 -10.68 1.97
N GLY A 270 -32.94 -10.00 0.82
CA GLY A 270 -34.01 -9.04 0.52
C GLY A 270 -33.91 -7.67 1.21
N TYR A 271 -32.83 -7.37 1.95
CA TYR A 271 -32.61 -6.09 2.63
C TYR A 271 -32.12 -4.98 1.66
N VAL A 272 -32.82 -4.81 0.54
CA VAL A 272 -32.53 -3.82 -0.51
C VAL A 272 -32.88 -2.42 -0.02
N TYR A 273 -32.03 -1.42 -0.31
CA TYR A 273 -32.41 -0.02 -0.20
C TYR A 273 -33.17 0.41 -1.45
N THR A 274 -34.49 0.53 -1.37
CA THR A 274 -35.32 1.14 -2.40
C THR A 274 -35.13 2.66 -2.39
N GLN A 275 -34.28 3.17 -3.30
CA GLN A 275 -34.04 4.62 -3.49
C GLN A 275 -35.28 5.42 -4.01
N ASN A 276 -36.47 4.80 -4.02
CA ASN A 276 -37.70 5.31 -4.61
C ASN A 276 -38.88 5.44 -3.61
N GLU A 277 -38.65 5.33 -2.29
CA GLU A 277 -39.67 5.84 -1.34
C GLU A 277 -39.63 7.38 -1.32
N PRO A 278 -40.77 8.08 -1.46
CA PRO A 278 -40.85 9.52 -1.24
C PRO A 278 -40.46 9.88 0.20
N ALA A 279 -39.77 11.00 0.38
CA ALA A 279 -39.24 11.45 1.67
C ALA A 279 -40.30 11.84 2.74
N GLU A 280 -41.58 11.56 2.49
CA GLU A 280 -42.71 11.90 3.36
C GLU A 280 -42.96 10.85 4.47
N SER A 281 -42.39 9.64 4.35
CA SER A 281 -42.60 8.55 5.32
C SER A 281 -41.80 8.66 6.63
N ILE A 282 -40.77 9.53 6.70
CA ILE A 282 -39.78 9.57 7.80
C ILE A 282 -39.90 10.85 8.66
N THR A 283 -41.12 11.26 8.99
CA THR A 283 -41.38 12.52 9.74
C THR A 283 -42.00 12.35 11.13
N ASN A 284 -42.59 11.19 11.47
CA ASN A 284 -43.43 11.05 12.67
C ASN A 284 -42.69 10.76 14.01
N ASP A 285 -41.40 10.40 14.01
CA ASP A 285 -40.66 9.98 15.23
C ASP A 285 -39.65 11.03 15.76
N CYS A 286 -39.76 12.31 15.36
CA CYS A 286 -38.86 13.39 15.84
C CYS A 286 -39.60 14.62 16.42
N CYS A 287 -40.78 14.43 17.01
CA CYS A 287 -41.60 15.51 17.57
C CYS A 287 -41.42 15.70 19.09
N MET A 288 -40.18 15.91 19.57
CA MET A 288 -39.88 16.19 21.00
C MET A 288 -38.83 17.30 21.23
N ALA A 289 -38.75 18.31 20.36
CA ALA A 289 -38.03 19.56 20.66
C ALA A 289 -38.42 20.75 19.74
N LYS A 290 -39.52 21.45 20.06
CA LYS A 290 -39.73 22.90 19.81
C LYS A 290 -41.09 23.39 20.33
N ASN A 291 -41.07 23.90 21.55
CA ASN A 291 -42.00 24.92 22.07
C ASN A 291 -41.15 26.12 22.52
N ILE A 292 -41.78 27.28 22.72
CA ILE A 292 -41.21 28.59 23.11
C ILE A 292 -40.82 29.47 21.91
N LEU A 293 -41.30 30.74 21.95
CA LEU A 293 -41.37 31.77 20.89
C LEU A 293 -42.41 31.40 19.79
N GLU A 294 -43.67 31.86 19.81
CA GLU A 294 -44.22 33.25 19.83
C GLU A 294 -43.92 33.98 18.50
N GLU A 295 -44.91 34.11 17.58
CA GLU A 295 -45.82 35.28 17.37
C GLU A 295 -45.06 36.54 16.88
N ASP A 296 -45.32 37.18 15.71
CA ASP A 296 -46.11 36.85 14.48
C ASP A 296 -45.46 37.65 13.28
N GLU A 297 -45.99 38.05 12.11
CA GLU A 297 -47.34 38.12 11.49
C GLU A 297 -47.26 38.12 9.93
N ALA A 298 -48.27 37.53 9.26
CA ALA A 298 -48.79 37.77 7.88
C ALA A 298 -47.93 37.64 6.58
N PRO A 299 -48.54 37.43 5.38
CA PRO A 299 -47.82 37.10 4.12
C PRO A 299 -48.12 37.94 2.85
N THR A 300 -47.23 37.87 1.85
CA THR A 300 -47.45 38.11 0.40
C THR A 300 -46.53 37.14 -0.38
N GLU A 301 -46.92 36.41 -1.45
CA GLU A 301 -47.35 36.85 -2.80
C GLU A 301 -46.31 37.76 -3.52
N SER A 302 -45.90 37.56 -4.79
CA SER A 302 -46.34 36.59 -5.82
C SER A 302 -45.35 36.43 -7.02
N SER A 303 -45.38 35.24 -7.67
CA SER A 303 -45.25 34.98 -9.14
C SER A 303 -44.04 35.41 -10.01
N SER A 304 -43.88 34.71 -11.15
CA SER A 304 -43.07 35.04 -12.38
C SER A 304 -41.53 35.05 -12.21
N SER A 305 -40.69 34.36 -13.01
CA SER A 305 -40.50 34.31 -14.49
C SER A 305 -39.91 35.62 -15.06
N SER A 306 -38.91 35.64 -15.95
CA SER A 306 -38.31 34.60 -16.82
C SER A 306 -36.86 34.97 -17.22
N SER A 307 -36.26 34.27 -18.20
CA SER A 307 -35.30 34.76 -19.22
C SER A 307 -34.13 35.64 -18.75
N GLU A 308 -32.88 35.15 -18.67
CA GLU A 308 -31.94 34.89 -19.79
C GLU A 308 -30.97 36.07 -20.04
N GLU A 309 -29.83 35.75 -20.68
CA GLU A 309 -28.79 36.64 -21.21
C GLU A 309 -27.94 37.46 -20.19
N GLU A 310 -26.70 36.99 -20.03
CA GLU A 310 -25.44 37.71 -20.31
C GLU A 310 -25.37 39.22 -20.04
N ASP A 311 -24.39 39.64 -19.24
CA ASP A 311 -23.35 40.56 -19.74
C ASP A 311 -22.05 40.43 -18.90
N GLU A 312 -20.91 40.80 -19.49
CA GLU A 312 -19.63 40.97 -18.79
C GLU A 312 -19.62 42.35 -18.07
N ASP A 313 -18.93 42.51 -16.94
CA ASP A 313 -17.66 43.27 -16.95
C ASP A 313 -16.93 43.42 -15.59
N VAL A 314 -15.66 43.79 -15.75
CA VAL A 314 -14.69 44.38 -14.81
C VAL A 314 -15.25 45.21 -13.64
N TYR A 315 -14.64 45.04 -12.46
CA TYR A 315 -14.50 46.14 -11.48
C TYR A 315 -13.04 46.37 -11.09
N ASP A 316 -12.58 47.61 -11.29
CA ASP A 316 -11.24 48.10 -10.96
C ASP A 316 -11.21 48.74 -9.55
N ALA A 317 -10.02 49.06 -9.04
CA ALA A 317 -9.78 49.47 -7.66
C ALA A 317 -10.01 50.97 -7.38
N ALA A 318 -10.41 51.29 -6.14
CA ALA A 318 -10.25 52.61 -5.55
C ALA A 318 -10.06 52.53 -4.02
N SER A 319 -9.26 53.45 -3.47
CA SER A 319 -8.89 53.54 -2.05
C SER A 319 -9.37 54.85 -1.41
N SER A 320 -9.55 54.90 -0.08
CA SER A 320 -9.27 56.09 0.73
C SER A 320 -9.06 55.77 2.22
N ASP A 321 -7.81 55.86 2.67
CA ASP A 321 -7.31 56.81 3.68
C ASP A 321 -7.92 56.91 5.10
N GLU A 322 -7.01 56.74 6.08
CA GLU A 322 -6.81 57.60 7.27
C GLU A 322 -7.84 57.58 8.45
N ASN A 323 -7.47 57.82 9.72
CA ASN A 323 -6.20 58.33 10.28
C ASN A 323 -5.85 57.79 11.70
N GLU A 324 -4.55 57.89 12.04
CA GLU A 324 -3.89 58.28 13.33
C GLU A 324 -4.64 58.29 14.70
N GLU A 325 -4.02 58.14 15.90
CA GLU A 325 -2.60 58.16 16.33
C GLU A 325 -2.37 57.58 17.78
N LYS A 326 -1.15 57.07 18.09
CA LYS A 326 -0.35 57.12 19.37
C LYS A 326 -0.97 56.76 20.76
N LYS A 327 -0.22 56.33 21.81
CA LYS A 327 1.22 56.05 22.05
C LYS A 327 1.46 55.12 23.28
N GLU A 328 2.58 54.37 23.28
CA GLU A 328 3.60 54.13 24.37
C GLU A 328 3.20 54.16 25.87
N ALA A 329 3.69 53.34 26.82
CA ALA A 329 4.84 52.42 26.89
C ALA A 329 4.97 51.75 28.30
N ASP A 330 5.82 50.72 28.37
CA ASP A 330 6.74 50.26 29.45
C ASP A 330 6.30 49.69 30.83
N HIS A 331 6.62 48.39 30.96
CA HIS A 331 7.38 47.71 32.04
C HIS A 331 7.30 48.18 33.53
N HIS A 332 6.90 47.27 34.44
CA HIS A 332 7.87 46.33 35.05
C HIS A 332 7.25 45.25 35.98
N VAL A 333 8.11 44.31 36.39
CA VAL A 333 7.92 43.10 37.20
C VAL A 333 7.71 43.42 38.70
N VAL A 334 6.97 42.57 39.44
CA VAL A 334 7.26 42.02 40.80
C VAL A 334 5.99 41.49 41.51
N SER A 335 6.13 40.42 42.32
CA SER A 335 5.19 40.02 43.38
C SER A 335 5.95 39.93 44.71
N PRO A 336 5.34 40.16 45.90
CA PRO A 336 4.83 39.00 46.68
C PRO A 336 3.76 39.26 47.80
N ILE A 337 3.16 38.15 48.29
CA ILE A 337 2.81 37.83 49.70
C ILE A 337 1.83 38.73 50.53
N SER A 338 0.58 38.26 50.61
CA SER A 338 -0.39 38.13 51.76
C SER A 338 -0.25 38.93 53.09
N ARG A 339 -1.41 39.18 53.78
CA ARG A 339 -1.82 38.49 55.05
C ARG A 339 -3.16 38.91 55.72
N THR A 340 -4.08 37.93 55.90
CA THR A 340 -4.88 37.64 57.16
C THR A 340 -6.01 38.61 57.64
N PRO A 341 -6.84 38.25 58.66
CA PRO A 341 -7.59 36.98 58.87
C PRO A 341 -9.02 37.14 59.46
N ARG A 342 -9.81 36.06 59.51
CA ARG A 342 -10.62 35.74 60.71
C ARG A 342 -10.82 34.23 60.95
N ARG A 343 -10.96 33.87 62.24
CA ARG A 343 -11.19 32.52 62.83
C ARG A 343 -12.72 32.23 62.91
N ARG A 344 -13.25 31.02 63.18
CA ARG A 344 -12.76 29.64 63.43
C ARG A 344 -13.98 28.68 63.34
N ASN A 345 -13.79 27.42 62.94
CA ASN A 345 -14.25 26.25 63.73
C ASN A 345 -13.68 24.93 63.17
N THR A 346 -13.77 23.84 63.94
CA THR A 346 -12.95 22.62 63.71
C THR A 346 -13.63 21.33 64.20
N ARG A 347 -13.68 20.28 63.35
CA ARG A 347 -13.19 18.88 63.62
C ARG A 347 -13.85 17.77 62.75
N SER A 348 -13.05 17.16 61.85
CA SER A 348 -12.96 15.70 61.57
C SER A 348 -14.21 14.94 61.01
N PRO A 349 -14.11 13.66 60.59
CA PRO A 349 -13.45 13.27 59.33
C PRO A 349 -14.23 12.27 58.45
N HIS A 350 -13.80 12.11 57.20
CA HIS A 350 -14.14 11.03 56.24
C HIS A 350 -15.61 10.71 55.91
N SER A 351 -15.96 10.95 54.65
CA SER A 351 -16.85 10.10 53.84
C SER A 351 -16.35 10.12 52.39
N PRO A 352 -16.45 9.03 51.62
CA PRO A 352 -16.01 9.00 50.21
C PRO A 352 -16.98 9.77 49.29
N PRO A 353 -16.55 10.20 48.10
CA PRO A 353 -17.46 10.71 47.08
C PRO A 353 -18.46 9.61 46.68
N ALA A 354 -19.70 10.01 46.37
CA ALA A 354 -20.80 9.09 46.15
C ALA A 354 -20.58 8.17 44.93
N GLN A 355 -21.08 6.94 45.02
CA GLN A 355 -21.13 6.01 43.89
C GLN A 355 -21.99 6.61 42.77
N MET A 356 -21.44 6.74 41.57
CA MET A 356 -22.27 6.98 40.38
C MET A 356 -23.16 5.77 40.15
N ASN A 357 -24.46 6.02 40.06
CA ASN A 357 -25.46 4.98 39.93
C ASN A 357 -25.44 4.46 38.47
N HIS A 358 -24.77 3.32 38.22
CA HIS A 358 -24.73 2.66 36.91
C HIS A 358 -26.09 2.05 36.55
N ASN A 359 -27.06 2.90 36.25
CA ASN A 359 -28.40 2.56 35.77
C ASN A 359 -28.86 3.48 34.61
N SER A 360 -27.90 4.02 33.85
CA SER A 360 -28.18 4.48 32.49
C SER A 360 -28.41 3.25 31.61
N THR A 361 -29.67 2.90 31.34
CA THR A 361 -30.04 1.92 30.31
C THR A 361 -29.32 2.28 29.00
N PRO A 362 -28.68 1.32 28.30
CA PRO A 362 -28.13 1.59 26.98
C PRO A 362 -29.23 2.11 26.06
N HIS A 363 -28.97 3.19 25.33
CA HIS A 363 -29.80 3.54 24.18
C HIS A 363 -29.80 2.34 23.23
N LYS A 364 -30.97 1.72 23.05
CA LYS A 364 -31.13 0.65 22.05
C LYS A 364 -30.77 1.22 20.68
N MET A 365 -29.70 0.74 20.09
CA MET A 365 -29.55 0.82 18.63
C MET A 365 -30.73 0.08 17.99
N ASN A 366 -31.20 0.56 16.83
CA ASN A 366 -32.47 0.16 16.24
C ASN A 366 -32.60 -1.37 16.11
N GLN A 367 -33.70 -1.93 16.63
CA GLN A 367 -33.89 -3.39 16.77
C GLN A 367 -34.14 -4.14 15.44
N ASN A 368 -33.90 -3.49 14.29
CA ASN A 368 -34.18 -4.00 12.94
C ASN A 368 -32.91 -4.28 12.10
N HIS A 369 -31.72 -4.26 12.70
CA HIS A 369 -30.48 -4.67 12.01
C HIS A 369 -30.03 -6.08 12.41
N PRO A 370 -29.70 -6.95 11.44
CA PRO A 370 -29.27 -8.33 11.71
C PRO A 370 -27.89 -8.36 12.40
N ASP A 371 -27.71 -9.28 13.34
CA ASP A 371 -26.45 -9.43 14.09
C ASP A 371 -25.39 -10.17 13.28
N LEU A 372 -24.81 -9.45 12.32
CA LEU A 372 -23.77 -9.92 11.40
C LEU A 372 -22.42 -10.11 12.10
N VAL A 373 -21.81 -11.27 11.93
CA VAL A 373 -20.55 -11.70 12.56
C VAL A 373 -19.49 -12.07 11.52
N ALA A 374 -18.29 -11.52 11.73
CA ALA A 374 -17.11 -11.67 10.89
C ALA A 374 -16.00 -12.42 11.64
N PHE A 375 -15.27 -13.30 10.95
CA PHE A 375 -14.19 -14.12 11.52
C PHE A 375 -12.85 -13.79 10.86
N VAL A 376 -11.80 -13.66 11.65
CA VAL A 376 -10.43 -13.38 11.20
C VAL A 376 -9.42 -14.13 12.05
N SER A 377 -8.22 -14.39 11.53
CA SER A 377 -7.12 -14.96 12.33
C SER A 377 -6.77 -14.06 13.53
N ALA A 378 -6.31 -14.64 14.65
CA ALA A 378 -5.81 -13.86 15.78
C ALA A 378 -4.63 -12.94 15.38
N GLU A 379 -3.80 -13.38 14.43
CA GLU A 379 -2.70 -12.62 13.79
C GLU A 379 -3.14 -11.74 12.60
N ALA A 380 -4.42 -11.72 12.23
CA ALA A 380 -4.91 -10.90 11.12
C ALA A 380 -4.67 -9.40 11.35
N HIS A 381 -4.45 -8.67 10.26
CA HIS A 381 -4.12 -7.25 10.31
C HIS A 381 -5.25 -6.42 10.96
N TYR A 382 -4.88 -5.42 11.77
CA TYR A 382 -5.83 -4.60 12.56
C TYR A 382 -6.83 -3.80 11.71
N SER A 383 -6.66 -3.76 10.38
CA SER A 383 -7.61 -3.19 9.42
C SER A 383 -9.02 -3.76 9.61
N PHE A 384 -9.17 -5.04 9.95
CA PHE A 384 -10.50 -5.63 10.18
C PHE A 384 -11.21 -5.02 11.39
N SER A 385 -10.50 -4.76 12.50
CA SER A 385 -11.06 -4.05 13.66
C SER A 385 -11.45 -2.61 13.33
N LYS A 386 -10.70 -1.93 12.45
CA LYS A 386 -11.08 -0.60 11.93
C LYS A 386 -12.27 -0.68 10.98
N ALA A 387 -12.34 -1.69 10.11
CA ALA A 387 -13.41 -1.86 9.13
C ALA A 387 -14.75 -2.18 9.80
N ILE A 388 -14.76 -2.98 10.85
CA ILE A 388 -15.94 -3.25 11.68
C ILE A 388 -16.46 -1.96 12.34
N ALA A 389 -15.57 -1.17 12.94
CA ALA A 389 -15.94 0.12 13.52
C ALA A 389 -16.47 1.12 12.46
N VAL A 390 -15.82 1.23 11.30
CA VAL A 390 -16.23 2.12 10.19
C VAL A 390 -17.54 1.68 9.53
N THR A 391 -17.82 0.37 9.46
CA THR A 391 -19.09 -0.13 8.92
C THR A 391 -20.26 -0.03 9.90
N GLY A 392 -20.01 0.27 11.18
CA GLY A 392 -21.04 0.28 12.23
C GLY A 392 -21.49 -1.11 12.68
N ILE A 393 -20.71 -2.16 12.37
CA ILE A 393 -20.91 -3.49 12.94
C ILE A 393 -20.42 -3.48 14.39
N ASN A 394 -21.13 -4.17 15.29
CA ASN A 394 -20.74 -4.28 16.69
C ASN A 394 -19.29 -4.80 16.81
N TYR A 395 -18.45 -4.12 17.59
CA TYR A 395 -17.04 -4.49 17.77
C TYR A 395 -16.85 -5.93 18.26
N HIS A 396 -17.78 -6.44 19.07
CA HIS A 396 -17.76 -7.82 19.58
C HIS A 396 -18.19 -8.88 18.54
N ASN A 397 -18.62 -8.45 17.35
CA ASN A 397 -18.94 -9.33 16.22
C ASN A 397 -17.72 -9.56 15.30
N LEU A 398 -16.53 -9.06 15.65
CA LEU A 398 -15.27 -9.49 15.04
C LEU A 398 -14.64 -10.60 15.87
N ILE A 399 -14.91 -11.85 15.51
CA ILE A 399 -14.34 -13.01 16.19
C ILE A 399 -12.92 -13.25 15.68
N LYS A 400 -11.95 -13.12 16.58
CA LYS A 400 -10.57 -13.56 16.35
C LYS A 400 -10.48 -15.06 16.62
N VAL A 401 -10.31 -15.84 15.56
CA VAL A 401 -10.11 -17.29 15.61
C VAL A 401 -8.68 -17.59 16.09
N PRO A 402 -8.48 -18.48 17.08
CA PRO A 402 -7.15 -18.90 17.53
C PRO A 402 -6.25 -19.43 16.40
N THR A 403 -4.95 -19.25 16.57
CA THR A 403 -3.94 -19.80 15.65
C THR A 403 -3.41 -21.17 16.10
N LEU A 404 -2.85 -21.91 15.15
CA LEU A 404 -1.90 -23.00 15.38
C LEU A 404 -0.54 -22.42 15.84
N PRO A 405 0.38 -23.24 16.40
CA PRO A 405 1.69 -22.76 16.88
C PRO A 405 2.57 -22.09 15.82
N ASP A 406 2.39 -22.46 14.55
CA ASP A 406 3.05 -21.85 13.40
C ASP A 406 2.41 -20.53 12.93
N GLY A 407 1.32 -20.09 13.59
CA GLY A 407 0.62 -18.84 13.32
C GLY A 407 -0.46 -18.89 12.24
N GLN A 408 -0.79 -20.05 11.67
CA GLN A 408 -1.98 -20.19 10.80
C GLN A 408 -3.27 -20.13 11.62
N MET A 409 -4.36 -19.57 11.08
CA MET A 409 -5.71 -19.71 11.64
C MET A 409 -6.06 -21.19 11.81
N ASN A 410 -6.51 -21.60 13.00
CA ASN A 410 -6.89 -22.99 13.26
C ASN A 410 -8.28 -23.28 12.64
N PRO A 411 -8.39 -24.16 11.61
CA PRO A 411 -9.66 -24.40 10.94
C PRO A 411 -10.70 -25.07 11.85
N ALA A 412 -10.27 -25.91 12.80
CA ALA A 412 -11.18 -26.55 13.75
C ALA A 412 -11.82 -25.54 14.71
N GLU A 413 -11.11 -24.46 15.06
CA GLU A 413 -11.69 -23.36 15.86
C GLU A 413 -12.56 -22.42 15.02
N LEU A 414 -12.25 -22.23 13.73
CA LEU A 414 -13.15 -21.51 12.80
C LEU A 414 -14.51 -22.21 12.70
N HIS A 415 -14.52 -23.52 12.44
CA HIS A 415 -15.74 -24.32 12.35
C HIS A 415 -16.56 -24.29 13.64
N LYS A 416 -15.91 -24.43 14.81
CA LYS A 416 -16.57 -24.27 16.12
C LYS A 416 -17.15 -22.87 16.30
N ALA A 417 -16.43 -21.82 15.90
CA ALA A 417 -16.87 -20.45 16.04
C ALA A 417 -18.09 -20.13 15.16
N ILE A 418 -18.10 -20.57 13.89
CA ILE A 418 -19.26 -20.42 12.99
C ILE A 418 -20.46 -21.20 13.53
N THR A 419 -20.25 -22.47 13.92
CA THR A 419 -21.29 -23.32 14.52
C THR A 419 -21.92 -22.68 15.75
N ARG A 420 -21.09 -22.14 16.67
CA ARG A 420 -21.56 -21.44 17.87
C ARG A 420 -22.35 -20.18 17.52
N VAL A 421 -21.89 -19.37 16.56
CA VAL A 421 -22.58 -18.15 16.14
C VAL A 421 -23.96 -18.46 15.58
N LYS A 422 -24.10 -19.50 14.73
CA LYS A 422 -25.40 -20.01 14.28
C LYS A 422 -26.29 -20.42 15.46
N GLN A 423 -25.74 -21.18 16.43
CA GLN A 423 -26.48 -21.62 17.63
C GLN A 423 -26.91 -20.47 18.56
N GLU A 424 -26.17 -19.36 18.58
CA GLU A 424 -26.56 -18.13 19.28
C GLU A 424 -27.67 -17.34 18.55
N GLY A 425 -28.13 -17.79 17.37
CA GLY A 425 -29.10 -17.07 16.53
C GLY A 425 -28.49 -15.89 15.76
N ARG A 426 -27.16 -15.88 15.63
CA ARG A 426 -26.36 -14.80 15.04
C ARG A 426 -25.83 -15.23 13.69
N ILE A 427 -25.47 -14.26 12.84
CA ILE A 427 -25.35 -14.50 11.40
C ILE A 427 -23.88 -14.48 10.95
N PRO A 428 -23.25 -15.61 10.62
CA PRO A 428 -21.94 -15.62 9.99
C PRO A 428 -22.06 -15.11 8.55
N PHE A 429 -21.28 -14.10 8.16
CA PHE A 429 -21.34 -13.54 6.78
C PHE A 429 -19.98 -13.29 6.13
N PHE A 430 -18.88 -13.33 6.89
CA PHE A 430 -17.55 -12.97 6.40
C PHE A 430 -16.44 -13.73 7.12
N VAL A 431 -15.50 -14.30 6.38
CA VAL A 431 -14.25 -14.86 6.91
C VAL A 431 -13.07 -14.28 6.11
N ALA A 432 -12.06 -13.75 6.80
CA ALA A 432 -10.79 -13.40 6.14
C ALA A 432 -9.66 -14.34 6.56
N ALA A 433 -9.15 -15.07 5.57
CA ALA A 433 -7.86 -15.75 5.62
C ALA A 433 -6.71 -14.75 5.33
N THR A 434 -5.55 -14.99 5.91
CA THR A 434 -4.35 -14.13 5.82
C THR A 434 -3.28 -14.84 5.01
N ALA A 435 -2.86 -14.27 3.89
CA ALA A 435 -1.74 -14.78 3.09
C ALA A 435 -0.50 -13.93 3.38
N GLY A 436 0.29 -14.35 4.37
CA GLY A 436 1.45 -13.65 4.91
C GLY A 436 1.10 -12.68 6.04
N SER A 437 1.05 -13.17 7.28
CA SER A 437 0.77 -12.34 8.47
C SER A 437 1.79 -11.21 8.66
N THR A 438 1.39 -10.11 9.29
CA THR A 438 2.24 -8.91 9.41
C THR A 438 3.43 -9.10 10.34
N VAL A 439 3.33 -9.98 11.35
CA VAL A 439 4.45 -10.28 12.27
C VAL A 439 5.16 -11.55 11.84
N ARG A 440 4.49 -12.70 11.94
CA ARG A 440 5.11 -14.02 11.71
C ARG A 440 5.33 -14.36 10.24
N GLY A 441 4.53 -13.79 9.34
CA GLY A 441 4.56 -14.12 7.90
C GLY A 441 3.75 -15.37 7.56
N SER A 442 2.89 -15.86 8.47
CA SER A 442 2.11 -17.09 8.30
C SER A 442 1.05 -17.00 7.20
N PHE A 443 0.73 -18.14 6.59
CA PHE A 443 -0.32 -18.29 5.58
C PHE A 443 -1.43 -19.17 6.14
N ASP A 444 -2.61 -18.61 6.37
CA ASP A 444 -3.79 -19.37 6.77
C ASP A 444 -4.19 -20.37 5.65
N ASN A 445 -4.59 -21.59 6.01
CA ASN A 445 -5.01 -22.62 5.05
C ASN A 445 -6.32 -22.23 4.32
N ILE A 446 -6.19 -21.54 3.20
CA ILE A 446 -7.32 -20.99 2.41
C ILE A 446 -8.26 -22.10 1.93
N GLU A 447 -7.74 -23.24 1.46
CA GLU A 447 -8.54 -24.35 0.96
C GLU A 447 -9.48 -24.93 2.04
N GLU A 448 -8.97 -25.20 3.24
CA GLU A 448 -9.79 -25.72 4.34
C GLU A 448 -10.74 -24.65 4.90
N ILE A 449 -10.34 -23.37 4.93
CA ILE A 449 -11.20 -22.25 5.32
C ILE A 449 -12.39 -22.10 4.36
N VAL A 450 -12.15 -22.14 3.04
CA VAL A 450 -13.23 -22.12 2.04
C VAL A 450 -14.15 -23.33 2.24
N LYS A 451 -13.59 -24.54 2.34
CA LYS A 451 -14.36 -25.78 2.55
C LYS A 451 -15.26 -25.73 3.78
N ILE A 452 -14.79 -25.19 4.90
CA ILE A 452 -15.60 -24.96 6.12
C ILE A 452 -16.73 -23.96 5.86
N CYS A 453 -16.45 -22.87 5.13
CA CYS A 453 -17.47 -21.87 4.81
C CYS A 453 -18.56 -22.45 3.91
N ARG A 454 -18.20 -23.20 2.85
CA ARG A 454 -19.17 -23.82 1.92
C ARG A 454 -19.99 -24.93 2.57
N ALA A 455 -19.39 -25.78 3.41
CA ALA A 455 -20.13 -26.77 4.19
C ALA A 455 -21.21 -26.13 5.08
N HIS A 456 -20.94 -24.95 5.67
CA HIS A 456 -21.93 -24.20 6.43
C HIS A 456 -22.98 -23.46 5.56
N GLU A 457 -22.83 -23.39 4.24
CA GLU A 457 -23.85 -22.86 3.33
C GLU A 457 -24.85 -23.97 2.94
N GLU A 458 -24.34 -25.16 2.60
CA GLU A 458 -25.11 -26.35 2.20
C GLU A 458 -26.13 -26.81 3.27
N GLU A 459 -25.73 -26.78 4.55
CA GLU A 459 -26.61 -27.05 5.71
C GLU A 459 -27.94 -26.26 5.68
N GLU A 460 -27.92 -25.08 5.06
CA GLU A 460 -28.91 -24.02 5.20
C GLU A 460 -29.60 -23.70 3.85
N GLU A 461 -29.28 -24.43 2.79
CA GLU A 461 -29.86 -24.26 1.44
C GLU A 461 -31.24 -24.94 1.32
N THR A 462 -31.57 -25.85 2.25
CA THR A 462 -32.87 -26.56 2.30
C THR A 462 -34.09 -25.69 2.65
N LEU A 463 -33.92 -24.39 2.92
CA LEU A 463 -34.95 -23.52 3.49
C LEU A 463 -35.23 -22.20 2.75
N LEU A 464 -34.43 -21.79 1.75
CA LEU A 464 -34.58 -20.50 1.07
C LEU A 464 -34.30 -20.58 -0.44
N ASN A 465 -35.30 -20.16 -1.24
CA ASN A 465 -35.15 -20.01 -2.69
C ASN A 465 -34.26 -18.79 -3.02
N TYR A 466 -33.02 -19.02 -3.44
CA TYR A 466 -32.21 -17.97 -4.09
C TYR A 466 -32.85 -17.53 -5.42
N PRO A 467 -32.78 -16.24 -5.79
CA PRO A 467 -32.96 -15.82 -7.17
C PRO A 467 -31.88 -16.49 -8.04
N GLN A 468 -32.29 -17.23 -9.07
CA GLN A 468 -31.36 -17.91 -10.00
C GLN A 468 -30.41 -16.92 -10.70
N ASP A 469 -30.85 -15.67 -10.90
CA ASP A 469 -30.08 -14.59 -11.52
C ASP A 469 -29.12 -13.87 -10.54
N SER A 470 -28.92 -14.41 -9.33
CA SER A 470 -28.03 -13.81 -8.32
C SER A 470 -26.55 -13.94 -8.70
N ILE A 471 -25.91 -12.80 -8.96
CA ILE A 471 -24.45 -12.68 -9.12
C ILE A 471 -23.70 -13.15 -7.85
N ILE A 472 -24.34 -13.05 -6.69
CA ILE A 472 -23.84 -13.48 -5.38
C ILE A 472 -24.16 -14.95 -5.18
N ARG A 473 -23.13 -15.79 -5.00
CA ARG A 473 -23.26 -17.25 -4.89
C ARG A 473 -23.10 -17.81 -3.46
N HIS A 474 -22.77 -16.95 -2.50
CA HIS A 474 -22.29 -17.34 -1.17
C HIS A 474 -22.92 -16.46 -0.08
N LYS A 475 -23.21 -17.06 1.07
CA LYS A 475 -23.73 -16.41 2.28
C LYS A 475 -22.60 -16.00 3.22
N ILE A 476 -21.52 -16.78 3.27
CA ILE A 476 -20.30 -16.54 4.01
C ILE A 476 -19.21 -16.15 3.00
N TRP A 477 -18.95 -14.86 2.89
CA TRP A 477 -17.95 -14.31 1.99
C TRP A 477 -16.53 -14.64 2.47
N VAL A 478 -15.75 -15.33 1.65
CA VAL A 478 -14.35 -15.65 1.94
C VAL A 478 -13.43 -14.62 1.28
N HIS A 479 -12.73 -13.87 2.11
CA HIS A 479 -11.69 -12.93 1.69
C HIS A 479 -10.30 -13.51 1.96
N VAL A 480 -9.33 -13.20 1.10
CA VAL A 480 -7.91 -13.46 1.36
C VAL A 480 -7.16 -12.13 1.43
N ASP A 481 -6.70 -11.78 2.63
CA ASP A 481 -5.76 -10.68 2.87
C ASP A 481 -4.33 -11.14 2.49
N GLY A 482 -4.06 -11.09 1.19
CA GLY A 482 -2.71 -11.17 0.64
C GLY A 482 -2.01 -9.83 0.59
N ALA A 483 -2.44 -8.81 1.36
CA ALA A 483 -1.87 -7.48 1.25
C ALA A 483 -0.37 -7.45 1.59
N TRP A 484 0.22 -8.51 2.15
CA TRP A 484 1.67 -8.73 2.23
C TRP A 484 2.14 -9.89 1.33
N GLY A 485 1.75 -11.13 1.63
CA GLY A 485 2.25 -12.31 0.95
C GLY A 485 1.59 -12.62 -0.40
N GLY A 486 0.55 -11.89 -0.80
CA GLY A 486 -0.21 -12.12 -2.02
C GLY A 486 0.61 -11.97 -3.32
N SER A 487 1.80 -11.39 -3.28
CA SER A 487 2.74 -11.40 -4.42
C SER A 487 3.24 -12.80 -4.81
N ILE A 488 2.98 -13.81 -3.97
CA ILE A 488 3.30 -15.21 -4.26
C ILE A 488 2.60 -15.74 -5.52
N VAL A 489 1.50 -15.12 -5.96
CA VAL A 489 0.78 -15.48 -7.20
C VAL A 489 1.59 -15.26 -8.49
N PHE A 490 2.73 -14.55 -8.43
CA PHE A 490 3.65 -14.44 -9.55
C PHE A 490 4.61 -15.63 -9.69
N SER A 491 4.77 -16.45 -8.66
CA SER A 491 5.73 -17.54 -8.62
C SER A 491 5.10 -18.89 -8.96
N ASP A 492 5.74 -19.63 -9.86
CA ASP A 492 5.36 -21.01 -10.20
C ASP A 492 6.04 -22.07 -9.32
N ARG A 493 6.92 -21.67 -8.39
CA ARG A 493 7.64 -22.57 -7.49
C ARG A 493 6.68 -23.36 -6.57
N PRO A 494 6.75 -24.71 -6.51
CA PRO A 494 5.82 -25.51 -5.72
C PRO A 494 5.81 -25.18 -4.22
N ASP A 495 6.97 -24.86 -3.64
CA ASP A 495 7.14 -24.49 -2.22
C ASP A 495 6.49 -23.15 -1.86
N LEU A 496 6.14 -22.34 -2.86
CA LEU A 496 5.49 -21.05 -2.71
C LEU A 496 4.02 -21.11 -3.16
N LYS A 497 3.76 -21.69 -4.34
CA LYS A 497 2.43 -21.80 -4.95
C LYS A 497 1.45 -22.60 -4.10
N SER A 498 1.93 -23.58 -3.34
CA SER A 498 1.15 -24.36 -2.38
C SER A 498 0.57 -23.53 -1.22
N LEU A 499 1.23 -22.45 -0.80
CA LEU A 499 0.79 -21.59 0.31
C LEU A 499 -0.46 -20.75 -0.01
N CYS A 500 -0.87 -20.68 -1.28
CA CYS A 500 -2.13 -20.08 -1.72
C CYS A 500 -3.08 -21.11 -2.37
N LYS A 501 -2.93 -22.41 -2.08
CA LYS A 501 -3.88 -23.43 -2.51
C LYS A 501 -5.29 -23.09 -2.00
N GLY A 502 -6.27 -23.11 -2.89
CA GLY A 502 -7.66 -22.69 -2.61
C GLY A 502 -7.98 -21.22 -2.93
N LEU A 503 -7.00 -20.37 -3.24
CA LEU A 503 -7.21 -18.93 -3.51
C LEU A 503 -8.26 -18.65 -4.59
N SER A 504 -8.29 -19.40 -5.68
CA SER A 504 -9.28 -19.24 -6.77
C SER A 504 -10.72 -19.57 -6.37
N GLN A 505 -10.93 -20.15 -5.17
CA GLN A 505 -12.24 -20.46 -4.60
C GLN A 505 -12.75 -19.34 -3.67
N ALA A 506 -11.90 -18.41 -3.24
CA ALA A 506 -12.28 -17.25 -2.46
C ALA A 506 -13.09 -16.24 -3.30
N ASP A 507 -13.85 -15.38 -2.62
CA ASP A 507 -14.76 -14.43 -3.25
C ASP A 507 -14.06 -13.09 -3.54
N SER A 508 -13.00 -12.77 -2.78
CA SER A 508 -12.12 -11.63 -3.03
C SER A 508 -10.70 -11.79 -2.49
N PHE A 509 -9.75 -11.13 -3.14
CA PHE A 509 -8.33 -11.12 -2.78
C PHE A 509 -7.74 -9.72 -2.88
N VAL A 510 -6.77 -9.41 -2.03
CA VAL A 510 -5.97 -8.19 -2.09
C VAL A 510 -4.48 -8.51 -2.14
N MET A 511 -3.74 -7.72 -2.90
CA MET A 511 -2.27 -7.66 -2.86
C MET A 511 -1.83 -6.19 -2.85
N ASN A 512 -0.72 -5.87 -2.18
CA ASN A 512 -0.11 -4.54 -2.27
C ASN A 512 1.19 -4.57 -3.08
N PRO A 513 1.18 -4.20 -4.38
CA PRO A 513 2.40 -3.95 -5.15
C PRO A 513 3.42 -3.04 -4.44
N HIS A 514 2.98 -2.11 -3.58
CA HIS A 514 3.88 -1.20 -2.84
C HIS A 514 4.66 -1.86 -1.70
N LYS A 515 4.40 -3.13 -1.39
CA LYS A 515 5.13 -3.89 -0.38
C LYS A 515 6.22 -4.75 -1.03
N MET A 516 5.94 -6.02 -1.31
CA MET A 516 6.94 -7.00 -1.78
C MET A 516 7.58 -6.58 -3.11
N LEU A 517 6.76 -6.13 -4.06
CA LEU A 517 7.23 -5.76 -5.41
C LEU A 517 7.91 -4.37 -5.42
N GLY A 518 7.43 -3.42 -4.62
CA GLY A 518 8.06 -2.10 -4.40
C GLY A 518 7.59 -0.97 -5.30
N THR A 519 6.31 -0.91 -5.68
CA THR A 519 5.74 0.29 -6.30
C THR A 519 5.70 1.47 -5.29
N PRO A 520 5.64 2.74 -5.75
CA PRO A 520 5.39 3.90 -4.91
C PRO A 520 4.10 3.76 -4.08
N ILE A 521 4.19 4.07 -2.79
CA ILE A 521 3.03 4.09 -1.89
C ILE A 521 2.06 5.21 -2.35
N GLN A 522 0.74 4.99 -2.41
CA GLN A 522 0.01 3.75 -2.19
C GLN A 522 -0.21 2.97 -3.51
N THR A 523 -0.47 1.65 -3.39
CA THR A 523 -0.93 0.78 -4.48
C THR A 523 -1.51 -0.50 -3.87
N SER A 524 -2.82 -0.71 -3.92
CA SER A 524 -3.43 -1.97 -3.46
C SER A 524 -4.34 -2.52 -4.55
N ALA A 525 -3.96 -3.63 -5.14
CA ALA A 525 -4.73 -4.31 -6.17
C ALA A 525 -5.75 -5.22 -5.46
N PHE A 526 -7.05 -4.88 -5.55
CA PHE A 526 -8.15 -5.67 -5.02
C PHE A 526 -8.92 -6.32 -6.16
N VAL A 527 -9.17 -7.63 -6.09
CA VAL A 527 -9.96 -8.38 -7.09
C VAL A 527 -11.07 -9.19 -6.42
N THR A 528 -12.16 -9.41 -7.15
CA THR A 528 -13.33 -10.16 -6.73
C THR A 528 -13.80 -11.10 -7.84
N LYS A 529 -14.24 -12.28 -7.42
CA LYS A 529 -14.80 -13.32 -8.29
C LYS A 529 -16.18 -12.93 -8.87
N HIS A 530 -16.83 -11.95 -8.26
CA HIS A 530 -18.16 -11.47 -8.64
C HIS A 530 -18.05 -10.20 -9.48
N SER A 531 -18.26 -10.31 -10.79
CA SER A 531 -18.34 -9.17 -11.71
C SER A 531 -19.44 -8.19 -11.27
N HIS A 532 -19.29 -6.91 -11.58
CA HIS A 532 -20.18 -5.81 -11.17
C HIS A 532 -20.35 -5.55 -9.66
N ILE A 533 -20.00 -6.47 -8.74
CA ILE A 533 -20.39 -6.32 -7.33
C ILE A 533 -19.86 -5.02 -6.70
N LEU A 534 -18.68 -4.56 -7.11
CA LEU A 534 -18.10 -3.28 -6.68
C LEU A 534 -18.96 -2.08 -7.11
N GLN A 535 -19.49 -2.08 -8.34
CA GLN A 535 -20.38 -1.03 -8.82
C GLN A 535 -21.75 -1.12 -8.13
N GLN A 536 -22.34 -2.32 -8.04
CA GLN A 536 -23.63 -2.54 -7.39
C GLN A 536 -23.63 -2.15 -5.91
N THR A 537 -22.49 -2.36 -5.23
CA THR A 537 -22.29 -2.04 -3.81
C THR A 537 -22.13 -0.54 -3.55
N ASN A 538 -21.40 0.17 -4.40
CA ASN A 538 -20.96 1.55 -4.15
C ASN A 538 -21.74 2.61 -4.93
N SER A 539 -22.47 2.22 -5.99
CA SER A 539 -23.09 3.15 -6.92
C SER A 539 -24.12 4.07 -6.26
N THR A 540 -23.96 5.36 -6.51
CA THR A 540 -24.94 6.40 -6.12
C THR A 540 -25.63 7.03 -7.32
N LYS A 541 -25.18 6.75 -8.54
CA LYS A 541 -25.73 7.29 -9.81
C LYS A 541 -25.84 8.82 -9.80
N ALA A 542 -24.83 9.49 -9.25
CA ALA A 542 -24.75 10.94 -9.18
C ALA A 542 -24.80 11.57 -10.59
N GLY A 543 -25.96 12.10 -10.99
CA GLY A 543 -26.26 12.47 -12.38
C GLY A 543 -25.48 13.67 -12.94
N TYR A 544 -24.77 14.44 -12.11
CA TYR A 544 -23.80 15.45 -12.57
C TYR A 544 -22.48 14.83 -13.05
N LEU A 545 -22.24 13.56 -12.71
CA LEU A 545 -20.95 12.90 -12.76
C LEU A 545 -20.99 11.71 -13.73
N PHE A 546 -21.92 10.78 -13.49
CA PHE A 546 -22.13 9.56 -14.28
C PHE A 546 -23.37 9.71 -15.17
N ASP A 547 -23.13 9.91 -16.46
CA ASP A 547 -24.18 10.02 -17.49
C ASP A 547 -23.86 9.01 -18.60
N SER A 548 -24.75 8.05 -18.82
CA SER A 548 -24.58 6.97 -19.80
C SER A 548 -24.55 7.45 -21.25
N ARG A 549 -24.82 8.74 -21.51
CA ARG A 549 -24.67 9.38 -22.83
C ARG A 549 -23.23 9.83 -23.12
N LYS A 550 -22.34 9.87 -22.13
CA LYS A 550 -20.94 10.28 -22.28
C LYS A 550 -20.10 9.24 -23.03
N ILE A 551 -19.09 9.72 -23.76
CA ILE A 551 -18.13 8.87 -24.46
C ILE A 551 -17.35 8.04 -23.42
N GLY A 552 -17.48 6.71 -23.50
CA GLY A 552 -16.79 5.78 -22.61
C GLY A 552 -17.41 5.66 -21.21
N ALA A 553 -18.66 6.09 -20.98
CA ALA A 553 -19.32 5.96 -19.67
C ALA A 553 -19.37 4.51 -19.12
N ASN A 554 -19.34 3.51 -20.01
CA ASN A 554 -19.25 2.09 -19.63
C ASN A 554 -17.86 1.66 -19.12
N TYR A 555 -16.85 2.54 -19.19
CA TYR A 555 -15.51 2.34 -18.64
C TYR A 555 -15.31 3.05 -17.28
N ASP A 556 -16.28 3.86 -16.82
CA ASP A 556 -16.15 4.68 -15.61
C ASP A 556 -15.93 3.83 -14.34
N LEU A 557 -14.99 4.27 -13.51
CA LEU A 557 -14.51 3.56 -12.31
C LEU A 557 -15.03 4.14 -10.99
N GLY A 558 -15.53 5.38 -10.99
CA GLY A 558 -15.84 6.12 -9.76
C GLY A 558 -16.92 5.45 -8.91
N ASP A 559 -18.03 5.04 -9.53
CA ASP A 559 -19.18 4.38 -8.89
C ASP A 559 -18.85 2.95 -8.38
N ALA A 560 -17.60 2.48 -8.53
CA ALA A 560 -17.09 1.21 -8.00
C ALA A 560 -16.29 1.34 -6.68
N THR A 561 -16.20 2.54 -6.08
CA THR A 561 -15.56 2.76 -4.76
C THR A 561 -16.30 3.78 -3.90
N PHE A 562 -15.95 3.90 -2.61
CA PHE A 562 -16.45 4.97 -1.72
C PHE A 562 -15.84 6.36 -2.04
N SER A 563 -14.89 6.45 -2.97
CA SER A 563 -14.05 7.64 -3.19
C SER A 563 -14.33 8.26 -4.55
N CYS A 564 -14.80 9.52 -4.56
CA CYS A 564 -15.07 10.28 -5.78
C CYS A 564 -13.77 10.57 -6.57
N SER A 565 -12.89 11.40 -6.01
CA SER A 565 -11.56 11.65 -6.59
C SER A 565 -10.59 10.52 -6.23
N ARG A 566 -9.83 10.01 -7.20
CA ARG A 566 -8.95 8.86 -7.02
C ARG A 566 -7.69 8.98 -7.88
N ARG A 567 -6.50 8.75 -7.30
CA ARG A 567 -5.24 8.75 -8.05
C ARG A 567 -5.22 7.57 -9.03
N ALA A 568 -4.53 7.73 -10.16
CA ALA A 568 -4.26 6.65 -11.11
C ALA A 568 -3.17 5.67 -10.61
N ASP A 569 -3.33 5.14 -9.40
CA ASP A 569 -2.35 4.31 -8.69
C ASP A 569 -2.03 2.97 -9.41
N ALA A 570 -2.82 2.60 -10.43
CA ALA A 570 -2.53 1.46 -11.31
C ALA A 570 -1.31 1.67 -12.23
N VAL A 571 -1.04 2.89 -12.68
CA VAL A 571 -0.06 3.17 -13.77
C VAL A 571 1.37 2.75 -13.40
N LYS A 572 1.74 2.90 -12.12
CA LYS A 572 3.04 2.46 -11.58
C LYS A 572 3.18 0.94 -11.43
N PHE A 573 2.07 0.21 -11.29
CA PHE A 573 2.06 -1.26 -11.27
C PHE A 573 2.04 -1.81 -12.71
N TRP A 574 1.25 -1.20 -13.60
CA TRP A 574 1.30 -1.42 -15.05
C TRP A 574 2.72 -1.29 -15.60
N ALA A 575 3.40 -0.18 -15.32
CA ALA A 575 4.77 0.07 -15.81
C ALA A 575 5.77 -0.97 -15.28
N MET A 576 5.64 -1.37 -14.01
CA MET A 576 6.45 -2.46 -13.44
C MET A 576 6.21 -3.77 -14.18
N TRP A 577 4.95 -4.16 -14.37
CA TRP A 577 4.59 -5.45 -14.97
C TRP A 577 4.95 -5.51 -16.46
N LYS A 578 4.68 -4.44 -17.23
CA LYS A 578 5.07 -4.37 -18.66
C LYS A 578 6.60 -4.35 -18.85
N TYR A 579 7.39 -3.85 -17.89
CA TYR A 579 8.86 -3.84 -17.97
C TYR A 579 9.53 -5.14 -17.50
N TYR A 580 9.10 -5.71 -16.35
CA TYR A 580 9.72 -6.91 -15.78
C TYR A 580 9.08 -8.23 -16.26
N GLY A 581 7.86 -8.19 -16.81
CA GLY A 581 7.08 -9.39 -17.14
C GLY A 581 6.66 -10.19 -15.91
N LEU A 582 6.03 -11.36 -16.13
CA LEU A 582 5.71 -12.28 -15.03
C LEU A 582 6.99 -12.83 -14.37
N SER A 583 7.96 -13.28 -15.17
CA SER A 583 9.21 -13.87 -14.65
C SER A 583 10.06 -12.90 -13.83
N GLY A 584 10.17 -11.62 -14.22
CA GLY A 584 10.89 -10.62 -13.41
C GLY A 584 10.14 -10.15 -12.16
N LEU A 585 8.83 -10.41 -12.06
CA LEU A 585 8.06 -10.27 -10.82
C LEU A 585 8.19 -11.51 -9.94
N ALA A 586 8.18 -12.71 -10.53
CA ALA A 586 8.43 -13.99 -9.86
C ALA A 586 9.81 -14.00 -9.18
N GLN A 587 10.87 -13.78 -9.95
CA GLN A 587 12.26 -13.74 -9.47
C GLN A 587 12.43 -12.76 -8.29
N ARG A 588 11.77 -11.59 -8.34
CA ARG A 588 11.82 -10.60 -7.26
C ARG A 588 11.22 -11.10 -5.93
N VAL A 589 10.25 -12.00 -5.97
CA VAL A 589 9.70 -12.66 -4.78
C VAL A 589 10.62 -13.81 -4.35
N GLU A 590 11.11 -14.59 -5.29
CA GLU A 590 11.92 -15.79 -5.07
C GLU A 590 13.32 -15.48 -4.50
N ASP A 591 14.03 -14.50 -5.07
CA ASP A 591 15.32 -13.98 -4.56
C ASP A 591 15.26 -13.66 -3.05
N LYS A 592 14.10 -13.16 -2.59
CA LYS A 592 13.89 -12.75 -1.19
C LYS A 592 13.66 -13.95 -0.30
N VAL A 593 12.91 -14.95 -0.76
CA VAL A 593 12.69 -16.21 -0.03
C VAL A 593 14.02 -16.89 0.22
N ASP A 594 14.87 -16.98 -0.81
CA ASP A 594 16.09 -17.77 -0.71
C ASP A 594 17.16 -17.05 0.14
N VAL A 595 17.28 -15.72 0.08
CA VAL A 595 18.15 -14.98 1.03
C VAL A 595 17.58 -14.97 2.47
N LEU A 596 16.25 -15.02 2.64
CA LEU A 596 15.65 -15.21 3.97
C LEU A 596 15.90 -16.63 4.52
N ARG A 597 16.02 -17.66 3.67
CA ARG A 597 16.47 -19.00 4.09
C ARG A 597 17.92 -18.98 4.56
N THR A 598 18.83 -18.32 3.82
CA THR A 598 20.21 -18.12 4.28
C THR A 598 20.27 -17.40 5.64
N LEU A 599 19.39 -16.42 5.89
CA LEU A 599 19.30 -15.80 7.22
C LEU A 599 18.83 -16.78 8.31
N VAL A 600 17.86 -17.66 8.03
CA VAL A 600 17.44 -18.73 8.97
C VAL A 600 18.63 -19.63 9.29
N GLU A 601 19.34 -20.12 8.27
CA GLU A 601 20.53 -20.97 8.41
C GLU A 601 21.58 -20.31 9.32
N LYS A 602 21.96 -19.04 9.06
CA LYS A 602 22.94 -18.34 9.89
C LYS A 602 22.46 -18.10 11.33
N VAL A 603 21.15 -17.91 11.54
CA VAL A 603 20.57 -17.78 12.88
C VAL A 603 20.63 -19.11 13.66
N GLU A 604 20.42 -20.26 13.01
CA GLU A 604 20.53 -21.59 13.63
C GLU A 604 22.00 -22.05 13.83
N GLU A 605 22.91 -21.61 12.96
CA GLU A 605 24.36 -21.78 13.14
C GLU A 605 24.88 -21.02 14.39
N SER A 606 24.32 -19.86 14.71
CA SER A 606 24.85 -18.94 15.72
C SER A 606 24.32 -19.18 17.14
N ASP A 607 25.21 -19.16 18.13
CA ASP A 607 24.80 -19.13 19.54
C ASP A 607 24.30 -17.74 19.99
N ALA A 608 24.60 -16.68 19.22
CA ALA A 608 24.25 -15.29 19.54
C ALA A 608 22.85 -14.88 19.06
N PHE A 609 22.16 -15.75 18.34
CA PHE A 609 20.81 -15.55 17.83
C PHE A 609 19.99 -16.82 18.10
N MET A 610 18.67 -16.72 17.96
CA MET A 610 17.74 -17.84 18.07
C MET A 610 16.46 -17.49 17.33
N LEU A 611 15.90 -18.41 16.54
CA LEU A 611 14.58 -18.22 15.95
C LEU A 611 13.55 -18.00 17.07
N ALA A 612 12.63 -17.06 16.85
CA ALA A 612 11.55 -16.84 17.80
C ALA A 612 10.41 -17.84 17.59
N CYS A 613 10.21 -18.30 16.35
CA CYS A 613 9.17 -19.25 15.97
C CYS A 613 9.58 -20.00 14.69
N GLN A 614 8.73 -20.92 14.22
CA GLN A 614 8.82 -21.46 12.87
C GLN A 614 8.96 -20.33 11.82
N PRO A 615 9.98 -20.37 10.94
CA PRO A 615 10.18 -19.34 9.93
C PRO A 615 9.19 -19.51 8.77
N TRP A 616 8.79 -18.40 8.16
CA TRP A 616 7.94 -18.36 6.96
C TRP A 616 8.68 -17.64 5.82
N PRO A 617 8.36 -17.92 4.53
CA PRO A 617 9.20 -17.50 3.40
C PRO A 617 9.48 -16.00 3.27
N PHE A 618 8.65 -15.13 3.88
CA PHE A 618 8.75 -13.67 3.75
C PHE A 618 9.16 -12.93 5.03
N ASN A 619 9.14 -13.59 6.19
CA ASN A 619 9.46 -13.00 7.49
C ASN A 619 10.32 -13.96 8.31
N VAL A 620 11.45 -13.47 8.82
CA VAL A 620 12.26 -14.20 9.82
C VAL A 620 12.14 -13.47 11.15
N CYS A 621 11.57 -14.16 12.14
CA CYS A 621 11.40 -13.67 13.51
C CYS A 621 12.46 -14.30 14.41
N PHE A 622 13.24 -13.50 15.13
CA PHE A 622 14.38 -13.99 15.92
C PHE A 622 14.69 -13.11 17.14
N TYR A 623 15.36 -13.70 18.12
CA TYR A 623 15.95 -13.01 19.26
C TYR A 623 17.45 -12.79 19.04
N TYR A 624 17.98 -11.67 19.55
CA TYR A 624 19.41 -11.52 19.77
C TYR A 624 19.73 -11.90 21.22
N LEU A 625 20.73 -12.76 21.42
CA LEU A 625 21.07 -13.36 22.70
C LEU A 625 22.46 -12.87 23.16
N PRO A 626 22.57 -11.77 23.91
CA PRO A 626 23.85 -11.36 24.49
C PRO A 626 24.33 -12.38 25.53
N ARG A 627 25.62 -12.33 25.89
CA ARG A 627 26.29 -13.36 26.71
C ARG A 627 25.54 -13.70 28.00
N ARG A 628 24.89 -12.71 28.63
CA ARG A 628 24.09 -12.89 29.85
C ARG A 628 22.89 -13.83 29.62
N ILE A 629 22.11 -13.61 28.57
CA ILE A 629 20.95 -14.46 28.23
C ILE A 629 21.41 -15.88 27.84
N ARG A 630 22.52 -16.00 27.09
CA ARG A 630 23.07 -17.32 26.72
C ARG A 630 23.39 -18.18 27.95
N VAL A 631 23.92 -17.56 29.01
CA VAL A 631 24.15 -18.23 30.30
C VAL A 631 22.84 -18.55 31.03
N MET A 632 21.85 -17.65 31.04
CA MET A 632 20.54 -17.90 31.67
C MET A 632 19.81 -19.09 31.01
N LEU A 633 19.77 -19.15 29.68
CA LEU A 633 19.21 -20.28 28.92
C LEU A 633 19.93 -21.59 29.26
N GLN A 634 21.26 -21.59 29.28
CA GLN A 634 22.07 -22.76 29.64
C GLN A 634 21.79 -23.25 31.08
N LEU A 635 21.63 -22.33 32.04
CA LEU A 635 21.27 -22.67 33.44
C LEU A 635 19.85 -23.24 33.56
N CYS A 636 18.93 -22.85 32.69
CA CYS A 636 17.59 -23.43 32.59
C CYS A 636 17.54 -24.74 31.78
N GLY A 637 18.66 -25.21 31.21
CA GLY A 637 18.70 -26.38 30.33
C GLY A 637 18.09 -26.15 28.94
N ILE A 638 17.83 -24.89 28.57
CA ILE A 638 17.26 -24.51 27.28
C ILE A 638 18.40 -24.30 26.28
N SER A 639 18.41 -25.08 25.21
CA SER A 639 19.38 -24.93 24.12
C SER A 639 18.83 -23.97 23.05
N THR A 640 19.67 -23.04 22.60
CA THR A 640 19.37 -22.05 21.55
C THR A 640 19.02 -22.67 20.20
N LYS A 641 19.34 -23.96 20.01
CA LYS A 641 19.12 -24.71 18.76
C LYS A 641 17.89 -25.63 18.82
N THR A 642 17.20 -25.69 19.96
CA THR A 642 16.12 -26.66 20.21
C THR A 642 14.74 -26.11 19.87
N MET A 643 14.59 -25.53 18.67
CA MET A 643 13.27 -25.36 18.05
C MET A 643 12.93 -26.51 17.09
N MET A 644 13.93 -27.14 16.44
CA MET A 644 13.71 -28.33 15.60
C MET A 644 13.33 -29.54 16.46
N ILE A 645 12.11 -30.08 16.28
CA ILE A 645 11.69 -31.33 16.93
C ILE A 645 11.18 -32.30 15.86
N SER A 646 12.12 -33.13 15.38
CA SER A 646 11.96 -34.15 14.34
C SER A 646 11.48 -33.62 12.99
N ALA A 647 12.34 -33.76 11.97
CA ALA A 647 11.82 -34.04 10.64
C ALA A 647 10.96 -35.30 10.71
N LYS A 648 9.78 -35.29 10.08
CA LYS A 648 9.04 -36.51 9.75
C LYS A 648 9.06 -36.70 8.24
N THR A 649 9.73 -37.75 7.79
CA THR A 649 9.49 -38.31 6.45
C THR A 649 8.13 -38.99 6.46
N THR A 650 7.20 -38.47 5.68
CA THR A 650 5.92 -39.13 5.42
C THR A 650 6.11 -40.16 4.30
N ASP A 651 6.42 -41.41 4.67
CA ASP A 651 6.46 -42.55 3.75
C ASP A 651 5.04 -42.80 3.19
N GLY A 652 4.66 -42.06 2.14
CA GLY A 652 3.25 -41.97 1.73
C GLY A 652 2.98 -41.18 0.44
N GLY A 653 3.97 -41.01 -0.44
CA GLY A 653 3.83 -40.34 -1.74
C GLY A 653 5.16 -40.23 -2.46
N ASP A 654 5.13 -40.04 -3.79
CA ASP A 654 6.34 -39.88 -4.64
C ASP A 654 6.85 -38.42 -4.61
N ASP A 655 6.85 -37.85 -3.39
CA ASP A 655 7.12 -36.44 -3.07
C ASP A 655 8.02 -36.42 -1.82
N GLY A 656 9.26 -35.99 -2.00
CA GLY A 656 10.30 -36.00 -0.95
C GLY A 656 10.20 -34.85 0.08
N THR A 657 9.04 -34.24 0.27
CA THR A 657 8.84 -33.10 1.20
C THR A 657 9.05 -33.45 2.66
N THR A 658 10.31 -33.33 3.10
CA THR A 658 10.70 -33.47 4.50
C THR A 658 10.14 -32.32 5.32
N THR A 659 9.07 -32.58 6.08
CA THR A 659 8.44 -31.56 6.93
C THR A 659 9.11 -31.53 8.31
N THR A 660 9.88 -30.47 8.58
CA THR A 660 10.44 -30.18 9.91
C THR A 660 9.42 -29.43 10.75
N THR A 661 8.86 -30.09 11.77
CA THR A 661 8.00 -29.43 12.75
C THR A 661 8.84 -28.69 13.80
N TYR A 662 8.55 -27.41 13.97
CA TYR A 662 9.12 -26.59 15.04
C TYR A 662 8.10 -26.49 16.19
N GLN A 663 8.56 -26.52 17.46
CA GLN A 663 7.71 -26.17 18.61
C GLN A 663 8.05 -24.78 19.13
N ASP A 664 7.02 -24.04 19.58
CA ASP A 664 7.20 -22.83 20.38
C ASP A 664 7.94 -23.18 21.69
N VAL A 665 9.19 -22.76 21.81
CA VAL A 665 9.97 -22.88 23.05
C VAL A 665 9.42 -21.88 24.05
N SER A 666 8.65 -22.37 25.03
CA SER A 666 8.11 -21.54 26.10
C SER A 666 9.26 -21.06 27.01
N LEU A 667 9.74 -19.85 26.75
CA LEU A 667 10.79 -19.21 27.54
C LEU A 667 10.27 -18.82 28.93
N PRO A 668 11.05 -19.01 30.01
CA PRO A 668 10.75 -18.50 31.34
C PRO A 668 10.39 -17.00 31.34
N ASP A 669 9.52 -16.59 32.26
CA ASP A 669 9.00 -15.21 32.33
C ASP A 669 10.08 -14.15 32.59
N ASP A 670 11.11 -14.50 33.36
CA ASP A 670 12.26 -13.63 33.64
C ASP A 670 13.16 -13.48 32.39
N ILE A 671 13.52 -14.59 31.73
CA ILE A 671 14.24 -14.58 30.45
C ILE A 671 13.45 -13.79 29.40
N SER A 672 12.13 -13.98 29.34
CA SER A 672 11.25 -13.30 28.39
C SER A 672 11.22 -11.78 28.60
N MET A 673 11.07 -11.35 29.86
CA MET A 673 11.08 -9.93 30.24
C MET A 673 12.45 -9.28 29.97
N GLU A 674 13.55 -10.00 30.18
CA GLU A 674 14.89 -9.49 29.89
C GLU A 674 15.15 -9.39 28.38
N LEU A 675 14.72 -10.38 27.59
CA LEU A 675 14.77 -10.32 26.12
C LEU A 675 14.00 -9.12 25.56
N SER A 676 12.80 -8.82 26.07
CA SER A 676 12.07 -7.62 25.68
C SER A 676 12.87 -6.33 25.89
N LYS A 677 13.53 -6.18 27.05
CA LYS A 677 14.39 -5.01 27.34
C LYS A 677 15.58 -4.92 26.38
N ILE A 678 16.19 -6.06 26.06
CA ILE A 678 17.33 -6.17 25.12
C ILE A 678 16.90 -5.78 23.71
N SER A 679 15.76 -6.29 23.22
CA SER A 679 15.22 -5.95 21.89
C SER A 679 14.91 -4.45 21.77
N VAL A 680 14.35 -3.83 22.82
CA VAL A 680 14.10 -2.38 22.89
C VAL A 680 15.41 -1.58 22.84
N GLU A 681 16.38 -1.87 23.71
CA GLU A 681 17.62 -1.08 23.82
C GLU A 681 18.52 -1.27 22.59
N LEU A 682 18.68 -2.48 22.08
CA LEU A 682 19.43 -2.74 20.84
C LEU A 682 18.81 -1.99 19.65
N LYS A 683 17.48 -1.98 19.52
CA LYS A 683 16.79 -1.14 18.52
C LYS A 683 17.11 0.34 18.70
N LEU A 684 17.04 0.86 19.93
CA LEU A 684 17.33 2.28 20.19
C LEU A 684 18.80 2.63 19.85
N ARG A 685 19.75 1.75 20.14
CA ARG A 685 21.17 1.91 19.77
C ARG A 685 21.38 1.92 18.25
N LEU A 686 20.84 0.92 17.54
CA LEU A 686 20.92 0.81 16.08
C LEU A 686 20.28 2.02 15.36
N HIS A 687 19.14 2.50 15.88
CA HIS A 687 18.47 3.70 15.37
C HIS A 687 19.29 4.97 15.61
N LYS A 688 19.79 5.19 16.84
CA LYS A 688 20.64 6.36 17.19
C LYS A 688 21.92 6.41 16.35
N ALA A 689 22.54 5.26 16.09
CA ALA A 689 23.75 5.15 15.29
C ALA A 689 23.50 5.26 13.76
N GLY A 690 22.24 5.24 13.33
CA GLY A 690 21.82 5.29 11.92
C GLY A 690 22.17 4.05 11.09
N GLU A 691 22.70 2.99 11.71
CA GLU A 691 23.25 1.80 11.03
C GLU A 691 22.15 0.90 10.48
N MET A 692 21.05 0.73 11.22
CA MET A 692 20.00 -0.23 10.90
C MET A 692 18.65 0.19 11.45
N LEU A 693 17.59 0.01 10.66
CA LEU A 693 16.22 0.11 11.13
C LEU A 693 15.49 -1.24 10.93
N ILE A 694 15.58 -2.11 11.93
CA ILE A 694 14.82 -3.37 12.07
C ILE A 694 13.73 -3.20 13.16
N PRO A 695 12.51 -3.74 13.03
CA PRO A 695 11.47 -3.61 14.06
C PRO A 695 11.56 -4.73 15.10
N TYR A 696 11.05 -4.48 16.30
CA TYR A 696 10.74 -5.50 17.30
C TYR A 696 9.26 -5.42 17.71
N GLN A 697 8.71 -6.54 18.15
CA GLN A 697 7.32 -6.71 18.62
C GLN A 697 7.13 -8.12 19.23
N PRO A 698 6.11 -8.36 20.07
CA PRO A 698 5.75 -9.72 20.47
C PRO A 698 5.07 -10.48 19.32
N ILE A 699 5.17 -11.81 19.34
CA ILE A 699 4.40 -12.72 18.48
C ILE A 699 3.18 -13.25 19.26
N SER A 700 2.14 -13.73 18.57
CA SER A 700 1.07 -14.49 19.23
C SER A 700 1.66 -15.67 20.03
N ASN A 701 1.06 -15.96 21.20
CA ASN A 701 1.45 -17.03 22.13
C ASN A 701 2.82 -16.85 22.82
N GLN A 702 3.54 -15.75 22.60
CA GLN A 702 4.89 -15.52 23.15
C GLN A 702 4.95 -14.23 23.99
N LYS A 703 5.79 -14.22 25.04
CA LYS A 703 5.93 -13.08 25.98
C LYS A 703 7.04 -12.10 25.63
N ALA A 704 8.08 -12.55 24.92
CA ALA A 704 9.29 -11.76 24.64
C ALA A 704 9.23 -11.09 23.26
N ASP A 705 9.64 -9.83 23.17
CA ASP A 705 9.76 -9.10 21.91
C ASP A 705 10.87 -9.69 21.03
N CYS A 706 10.51 -10.22 19.86
CA CYS A 706 11.46 -10.64 18.85
C CYS A 706 11.73 -9.50 17.86
N PHE A 707 12.86 -9.55 17.16
CA PHE A 707 13.05 -8.82 15.91
C PHE A 707 12.28 -9.51 14.78
N ARG A 708 11.81 -8.75 13.79
CA ARG A 708 11.19 -9.28 12.56
C ARG A 708 11.85 -8.69 11.32
N LEU A 709 12.70 -9.46 10.67
CA LEU A 709 13.28 -9.07 9.38
C LEU A 709 12.35 -9.44 8.22
N VAL A 710 12.25 -8.52 7.26
CA VAL A 710 11.52 -8.69 5.99
C VAL A 710 12.35 -8.08 4.85
N LEU A 711 12.21 -8.61 3.65
CA LEU A 711 12.81 -8.04 2.43
C LEU A 711 11.69 -7.60 1.47
N SER A 712 11.87 -6.46 0.79
CA SER A 712 10.82 -5.83 0.01
C SER A 712 11.41 -4.96 -1.11
N GLY A 713 10.63 -4.66 -2.15
CA GLY A 713 11.02 -3.83 -3.29
C GLY A 713 12.27 -4.30 -4.07
N LYS A 714 12.87 -3.40 -4.87
CA LYS A 714 14.12 -3.70 -5.60
C LYS A 714 15.37 -3.53 -4.72
N LYS A 715 15.32 -4.08 -3.50
CA LYS A 715 16.39 -4.08 -2.53
C LYS A 715 17.39 -5.19 -2.85
N LYS A 716 18.64 -4.83 -3.16
CA LYS A 716 19.77 -5.77 -3.09
C LYS A 716 20.05 -6.08 -1.61
N PHE A 717 20.17 -7.36 -1.30
CA PHE A 717 20.51 -7.90 0.01
C PHE A 717 20.94 -9.37 -0.24
N ASP A 718 22.14 -9.76 0.18
CA ASP A 718 22.70 -11.10 -0.03
C ASP A 718 23.36 -11.68 1.24
N GLU A 719 24.03 -12.85 1.14
CA GLU A 719 24.70 -13.50 2.28
C GLU A 719 25.74 -12.59 2.97
N SER A 720 26.42 -11.71 2.23
CA SER A 720 27.36 -10.76 2.82
C SER A 720 26.65 -9.68 3.64
N ASP A 721 25.45 -9.27 3.23
CA ASP A 721 24.59 -8.36 4.00
C ASP A 721 23.93 -9.07 5.21
N VAL A 722 23.66 -10.38 5.14
CA VAL A 722 23.24 -11.20 6.29
C VAL A 722 24.34 -11.24 7.35
N HIS A 723 25.59 -11.52 6.95
CA HIS A 723 26.73 -11.46 7.87
C HIS A 723 26.96 -10.05 8.42
N HIS A 724 26.82 -9.00 7.61
CA HIS A 724 26.91 -7.61 8.07
C HIS A 724 25.82 -7.28 9.10
N LEU A 725 24.58 -7.69 8.87
CA LEU A 725 23.47 -7.51 9.80
C LEU A 725 23.76 -8.14 11.16
N MET A 726 24.16 -9.42 11.18
CA MET A 726 24.45 -10.13 12.43
C MET A 726 25.63 -9.48 13.17
N HIS A 727 26.69 -9.11 12.46
CA HIS A 727 27.83 -8.39 13.03
C HIS A 727 27.42 -7.03 13.63
N VAL A 728 26.57 -6.26 12.94
CA VAL A 728 26.09 -4.96 13.44
C VAL A 728 25.17 -5.13 14.65
N MET A 729 24.31 -6.15 14.69
CA MET A 729 23.48 -6.42 15.88
C MET A 729 24.33 -6.81 17.08
N ASP A 730 25.37 -7.63 16.92
CA ASP A 730 26.28 -8.00 18.01
C ASP A 730 27.14 -6.79 18.47
N LYS A 731 27.69 -6.00 17.52
CA LYS A 731 28.45 -4.75 17.77
C LYS A 731 27.73 -3.77 18.70
N TYR A 732 26.40 -3.69 18.64
CA TYR A 732 25.59 -2.79 19.47
C TYR A 732 24.87 -3.49 20.63
N GLY A 733 24.98 -4.82 20.76
CA GLY A 733 24.25 -5.63 21.73
C GLY A 733 25.10 -6.45 22.71
N ALA A 734 26.39 -6.65 22.45
CA ALA A 734 27.22 -7.60 23.21
C ALA A 734 27.43 -7.28 24.71
N ASP A 735 27.11 -6.05 25.13
CA ASP A 735 27.20 -5.56 26.52
C ASP A 735 25.86 -5.60 27.31
N LEU A 736 24.80 -6.22 26.77
CA LEU A 736 23.45 -6.29 27.37
C LEU A 736 23.16 -7.57 28.22
#